data_AF-A0A2B5HX69-F1
#
_entry.id   AF-A0A2B5HX69-F1
#
_cell.length_a   1.000
_cell.length_b   1.000
_cell.length_c   1.000
_cell.angle_alpha   90.00
_cell.angle_beta   90.00
_cell.angle_gamma   90.00
#
_symmetry.space_group_name_H-M   'P 1'
#
loop_
_entity.id
_entity.type
_entity.pdbx_description
1 polymer ?
#
loop_
_entity_poly.entity_id
_entity_poly.type
_entity_poly.pdbx_seq_one_letter_code
_entity_poly.pdbx_strand_id
1 'polypeptide(L)'
;MYILTVTDLAGNTEPLVGFKGLTRNRAVNGEKILSFSLFPCEHNKFSFGLVKEESKIEFDGETYVIKSAKGRNIGNTYYKQVECIHEFFVKMTEKQKYETRSGSMMFLSALDFVFEGTGYQTAAIDSFYAEVFENFGKENRLSLLQKVLKRYKAEMSISGNLVKFQKRIGEDTDFQFRYGLNIKTLEIDVDTKPLRTYIKGYGKDGLTREYTSPNVSKFGFSEADIFEDERFTTIDGLDAALKEALQDTPVVSITIDFVDLRKAGYPYTIPQEGDRVWIIYEPMDVDIESRILEITEEYDENLVPISTKVTLSNRKEDFAGTFLDHINNSISQIIDDSGKVRYNVLDDGIKRASAAIKSAETALTFENGILAIDPKNKNNIVAFNSAGIGISRDGGQTFKEALTYEGLVASVGIVGYFSANSIRSGTIDADDVKVINLKADDIISGILRSRNNRFRIDLDRSGIDFYSETGKLVTQIAQAKTRQADGSSAEITYFGVSEAEGVATGLAFGKRAADGSFGNSIYIESRYGDVYMRPPTLYIIPSEKVRVEARTEFHHPVRFDASPLSRIEGAMRGEEWTIVPGEGDRGGAAIRPWTSGNGSLGTATHRWQEAWIGWINGQDIGLKFQAISDADFKAGEARRVADWASGRVEEVNKIAVNAANAVSGKADASALGWQIARIDNAFSRIEALERK
;
A
#
# COMPACT_ATOMS: atom_id res chain seq x y z
N MET A 1 31.03 5.82 48.62
CA MET A 1 30.16 4.64 48.45
C MET A 1 29.07 5.08 47.50
N TYR A 2 29.01 4.48 46.32
CA TYR A 2 27.93 4.78 45.38
C TYR A 2 26.62 4.23 45.96
N ILE A 3 25.52 4.92 45.70
CA ILE A 3 24.18 4.44 46.04
C ILE A 3 23.41 4.42 44.72
N LEU A 4 22.72 3.31 44.47
CA LEU A 4 21.78 3.19 43.36
C LEU A 4 20.41 3.62 43.89
N THR A 5 19.77 4.59 43.25
CA THR A 5 18.44 5.07 43.66
C THR A 5 17.44 4.90 42.53
N VAL A 6 16.16 4.78 42.89
CA VAL A 6 15.04 4.85 41.94
C VAL A 6 14.13 6.00 42.32
N THR A 7 13.75 6.81 41.34
CA THR A 7 12.77 7.89 41.47
C THR A 7 11.60 7.64 40.53
N ASP A 8 10.38 7.53 41.06
CA ASP A 8 9.18 7.37 40.25
C ASP A 8 8.71 8.70 39.63
N LEU A 9 7.65 8.63 38.81
CA LEU A 9 7.05 9.81 38.18
C LEU A 9 6.40 10.80 39.17
N ALA A 10 6.09 10.35 40.39
CA ALA A 10 5.55 11.21 41.45
C ALA A 10 6.66 11.90 42.26
N GLY A 11 7.93 11.59 41.98
CA GLY A 11 9.09 12.16 42.67
C GLY A 11 9.48 11.40 43.94
N ASN A 12 8.85 10.25 44.22
CA ASN A 12 9.24 9.40 45.35
C ASN A 12 10.59 8.76 45.03
N THR A 13 11.57 8.92 45.90
CA THR A 13 12.92 8.41 45.70
C THR A 13 13.29 7.45 46.82
N GLU A 14 13.78 6.26 46.44
CA GLU A 14 14.22 5.24 47.39
C GLU A 14 15.55 4.62 46.94
N PRO A 15 16.42 4.18 47.88
CA PRO A 15 17.54 3.33 47.56
C PRO A 15 17.09 2.01 46.93
N LEU A 16 17.78 1.60 45.87
CA LEU A 16 17.52 0.36 45.18
C LEU A 16 18.46 -0.74 45.70
N VAL A 17 17.88 -1.78 46.28
CA VAL A 17 18.60 -2.95 46.81
C VAL A 17 17.94 -4.25 46.32
N GLY A 18 18.66 -5.37 46.38
CA GLY A 18 18.17 -6.67 45.89
C GLY A 18 18.20 -6.81 44.37
N PHE A 19 18.97 -5.97 43.68
CA PHE A 19 19.28 -6.14 42.26
C PHE A 19 20.40 -7.18 42.09
N LYS A 20 20.43 -7.82 40.93
CA LYS A 20 21.43 -8.81 40.51
C LYS A 20 21.82 -8.56 39.05
N GLY A 21 23.10 -8.81 38.74
CA GLY A 21 23.65 -8.64 37.39
C GLY A 21 23.48 -7.20 36.89
N LEU A 22 23.88 -6.22 37.71
CA LEU A 22 23.85 -4.82 37.31
C LEU A 22 24.96 -4.61 36.28
N THR A 23 24.57 -4.33 35.05
CA THR A 23 25.48 -4.14 33.93
C THR A 23 25.32 -2.75 33.34
N ARG A 24 26.43 -2.02 33.20
CA ARG A 24 26.52 -0.75 32.48
C ARG A 24 27.28 -0.97 31.18
N ASN A 25 26.64 -0.69 30.06
CA ASN A 25 27.32 -0.64 28.76
C ASN A 25 27.56 0.82 28.35
N ARG A 26 28.78 1.11 27.90
CA ARG A 26 29.22 2.42 27.42
C ARG A 26 29.97 2.27 26.11
N ALA A 27 29.69 3.12 25.14
CA ALA A 27 30.43 3.15 23.90
C ALA A 27 30.65 4.56 23.37
N VAL A 28 31.68 4.73 22.54
CA VAL A 28 31.91 5.98 21.81
C VAL A 28 30.64 6.37 21.07
N ASN A 29 30.21 7.62 21.24
CA ASN A 29 29.07 8.25 20.56
C ASN A 29 27.68 7.70 20.79
N GLY A 30 27.41 6.77 21.71
CA GLY A 30 26.01 6.34 21.80
C GLY A 30 25.64 5.43 22.93
N GLU A 31 26.23 4.25 23.02
CA GLU A 31 25.68 3.27 23.94
C GLU A 31 25.89 3.71 25.38
N LYS A 32 24.78 3.88 26.12
CA LYS A 32 24.81 4.19 27.54
C LYS A 32 23.58 3.61 28.21
N ILE A 33 23.67 2.31 28.44
CA ILE A 33 22.56 1.46 28.88
C ILE A 33 22.91 0.88 30.25
N LEU A 34 21.92 0.85 31.14
CA LEU A 34 22.01 0.21 32.43
C LEU A 34 20.95 -0.90 32.48
N SER A 35 21.35 -2.12 32.85
CA SER A 35 20.44 -3.25 32.95
C SER A 35 20.66 -4.04 34.24
N PHE A 36 19.59 -4.60 34.80
CA PHE A 36 19.66 -5.44 36.00
C PHE A 36 18.39 -6.27 36.18
N SER A 37 18.47 -7.30 37.02
CA SER A 37 17.31 -8.02 37.53
C SER A 37 17.02 -7.64 38.98
N LEU A 38 15.79 -7.25 39.30
CA LEU A 38 15.37 -6.88 40.66
C LEU A 38 14.49 -7.94 41.28
N PHE A 39 14.95 -8.51 42.41
CA PHE A 39 14.20 -9.51 43.17
C PHE A 39 13.57 -8.88 44.40
N PRO A 40 12.31 -9.23 44.75
CA PRO A 40 11.67 -8.70 45.94
C PRO A 40 12.35 -9.27 47.19
N CYS A 41 12.62 -8.40 48.16
CA CYS A 41 13.14 -8.74 49.47
C CYS A 41 12.55 -7.81 50.53
N GLU A 42 12.75 -8.14 51.81
CA GLU A 42 12.27 -7.31 52.92
C GLU A 42 12.77 -5.86 52.83
N HIS A 43 14.00 -5.65 52.35
CA HIS A 43 14.65 -4.35 52.30
C HIS A 43 14.25 -3.48 51.11
N ASN A 44 13.60 -4.03 50.07
CA ASN A 44 13.16 -3.26 48.91
C ASN A 44 11.64 -3.20 48.74
N LYS A 45 10.87 -3.46 49.81
CA LYS A 45 9.39 -3.37 49.77
C LYS A 45 8.87 -2.05 49.20
N PHE A 46 9.55 -0.93 49.50
CA PHE A 46 9.20 0.39 49.01
C PHE A 46 9.75 0.65 47.60
N SER A 47 11.03 0.36 47.33
CA SER A 47 11.65 0.62 46.01
C SER A 47 11.23 -0.35 44.91
N PHE A 48 10.84 -1.58 45.23
CA PHE A 48 10.37 -2.56 44.24
C PHE A 48 9.14 -2.07 43.47
N GLY A 49 8.24 -1.36 44.15
CA GLY A 49 7.05 -0.75 43.54
C GLY A 49 7.36 0.44 42.63
N LEU A 50 8.46 1.15 42.90
CA LEU A 50 8.90 2.32 42.14
C LEU A 50 9.60 1.95 40.84
N VAL A 51 10.20 0.76 40.74
CA VAL A 51 10.84 0.28 39.50
C VAL A 51 9.77 -0.07 38.47
N LYS A 52 9.37 0.93 37.69
CA LYS A 52 8.42 0.88 36.59
C LYS A 52 8.96 1.65 35.40
N GLU A 53 8.33 1.46 34.25
CA GLU A 53 8.59 2.26 33.05
C GLU A 53 8.54 3.77 33.38
N GLU A 54 9.43 4.52 32.75
CA GLU A 54 9.65 5.96 32.92
C GLU A 54 10.17 6.41 34.29
N SER A 55 10.38 5.47 35.24
CA SER A 55 11.08 5.79 36.48
C SER A 55 12.58 5.99 36.21
N LYS A 56 13.24 6.80 37.03
CA LYS A 56 14.65 7.17 36.88
C LYS A 56 15.52 6.36 37.82
N ILE A 57 16.63 5.87 37.30
CA ILE A 57 17.70 5.24 38.07
C ILE A 57 18.90 6.19 38.08
N GLU A 58 19.38 6.57 39.25
CA GLU A 58 20.63 7.32 39.37
C GLU A 58 21.77 6.38 39.74
N PHE A 59 22.83 6.39 38.93
CA PHE A 59 24.02 5.58 39.12
C PHE A 59 25.27 6.35 38.70
N ASP A 60 26.28 6.38 39.57
CA ASP A 60 27.58 7.03 39.30
C ASP A 60 27.46 8.51 38.85
N GLY A 61 26.50 9.24 39.43
CA GLY A 61 26.26 10.66 39.12
C GLY A 61 25.47 10.90 37.83
N GLU A 62 24.95 9.84 37.21
CA GLU A 62 24.21 9.91 35.96
C GLU A 62 22.81 9.34 36.09
N THR A 63 21.88 9.87 35.29
CA THR A 63 20.48 9.50 35.32
C THR A 63 20.13 8.64 34.10
N TYR A 64 19.52 7.50 34.35
CA TYR A 64 18.99 6.58 33.36
C TYR A 64 17.48 6.49 33.51
N VAL A 65 16.73 6.40 32.42
CA VAL A 65 15.27 6.25 32.42
C VAL A 65 14.93 4.81 32.07
N ILE A 66 14.12 4.16 32.90
CA ILE A 66 13.62 2.81 32.64
C ILE A 66 12.72 2.84 31.42
N LYS A 67 13.13 2.21 30.32
CA LYS A 67 12.30 2.05 29.12
C LYS A 67 11.71 0.65 29.00
N SER A 68 12.27 -0.34 29.70
CA SER A 68 11.71 -1.69 29.76
C SER A 68 11.76 -2.25 31.18
N ALA A 69 10.63 -2.76 31.68
CA ALA A 69 10.53 -3.48 32.96
C ALA A 69 9.71 -4.76 32.78
N LYS A 70 10.39 -5.86 32.43
CA LYS A 70 9.75 -7.16 32.17
C LYS A 70 9.55 -7.93 33.47
N GLY A 71 8.30 -8.18 33.85
CA GLY A 71 7.96 -9.07 34.96
C GLY A 71 8.19 -10.54 34.60
N ARG A 72 8.89 -11.28 35.46
CA ARG A 72 9.12 -12.72 35.31
C ARG A 72 8.92 -13.43 36.64
N ASN A 73 8.78 -14.74 36.61
CA ASN A 73 8.75 -15.57 37.80
C ASN A 73 9.77 -16.70 37.72
N ILE A 74 10.34 -17.06 38.88
CA ILE A 74 11.08 -18.32 39.09
C ILE A 74 10.45 -18.96 40.32
N GLY A 75 9.81 -20.12 40.14
CA GLY A 75 8.97 -20.72 41.17
C GLY A 75 7.85 -19.78 41.61
N ASN A 76 7.77 -19.53 42.93
CA ASN A 76 6.78 -18.63 43.54
C ASN A 76 7.25 -17.17 43.67
N THR A 77 8.46 -16.84 43.19
CA THR A 77 9.04 -15.50 43.30
C THR A 77 8.91 -14.76 41.98
N TYR A 78 8.23 -13.60 42.02
CA TYR A 78 8.14 -12.66 40.91
C TYR A 78 9.30 -11.66 40.97
N TYR A 79 9.98 -11.38 39.86
CA TYR A 79 11.11 -10.44 39.74
C TYR A 79 10.98 -9.60 38.47
N LYS A 80 11.73 -8.50 38.38
CA LYS A 80 11.73 -7.58 37.22
C LYS A 80 13.06 -7.62 36.50
N GLN A 81 13.05 -7.74 35.17
CA GLN A 81 14.22 -7.46 34.33
C GLN A 81 14.09 -6.06 33.78
N VAL A 82 15.07 -5.22 34.06
CA VAL A 82 15.00 -3.78 33.83
C VAL A 82 16.09 -3.40 32.83
N GLU A 83 15.71 -2.57 31.87
CA GLU A 83 16.61 -1.91 30.93
C GLU A 83 16.34 -0.40 30.96
N CYS A 84 17.41 0.35 31.18
CA CYS A 84 17.39 1.79 31.34
C CYS A 84 18.32 2.42 30.30
N ILE A 85 17.89 3.52 29.70
CA ILE A 85 18.67 4.29 28.73
C ILE A 85 19.04 5.63 29.37
N HIS A 86 20.28 6.09 29.19
CA HIS A 86 20.72 7.37 29.74
C HIS A 86 19.78 8.53 29.31
N GLU A 87 19.45 9.42 30.26
CA GLU A 87 18.37 10.42 30.12
C GLU A 87 18.56 11.34 28.91
N PHE A 88 19.81 11.66 28.56
CA PHE A 88 20.15 12.40 27.35
C PHE A 88 19.48 11.82 26.10
N PHE A 89 19.66 10.53 25.83
CA PHE A 89 19.16 9.90 24.61
C PHE A 89 17.64 9.88 24.58
N VAL A 90 17.01 9.63 25.73
CA VAL A 90 15.56 9.64 25.89
C VAL A 90 14.98 11.02 25.60
N LYS A 91 15.54 12.09 26.18
CA LYS A 91 15.08 13.47 25.92
C LYS A 91 15.28 13.90 24.46
N MET A 92 16.31 13.37 23.80
CA MET A 92 16.59 13.66 22.39
C MET A 92 15.63 12.93 21.44
N THR A 93 15.16 11.72 21.79
CA THR A 93 14.15 11.01 20.97
C THR A 93 12.74 11.56 21.15
N GLU A 94 12.40 12.04 22.35
CA GLU A 94 11.05 12.53 22.68
C GLU A 94 10.66 13.85 21.99
N LYS A 95 11.61 14.55 21.36
CA LYS A 95 11.35 15.83 20.68
C LYS A 95 11.66 15.75 19.20
N GLN A 96 10.71 16.24 18.41
CA GLN A 96 10.80 16.31 16.95
C GLN A 96 11.33 17.66 16.49
N LYS A 97 11.83 17.68 15.26
CA LYS A 97 12.12 18.89 14.48
C LYS A 97 11.27 18.87 13.22
N TYR A 98 10.27 19.75 13.14
CA TYR A 98 9.31 19.75 12.03
C TYR A 98 9.81 20.50 10.79
N GLU A 99 10.67 21.50 11.00
CA GLU A 99 11.31 22.26 9.93
C GLU A 99 12.40 21.43 9.26
N THR A 100 12.73 21.80 8.01
CA THR A 100 13.86 21.22 7.26
C THR A 100 14.81 22.32 6.82
N ARG A 101 16.10 22.03 6.81
CA ARG A 101 17.15 22.90 6.25
C ARG A 101 17.92 22.18 5.15
N SER A 102 18.26 22.92 4.11
CA SER A 102 19.10 22.45 3.01
C SER A 102 20.20 23.46 2.73
N GLY A 103 21.34 22.98 2.22
CA GLY A 103 22.50 23.80 1.90
C GLY A 103 23.72 23.49 2.77
N SER A 104 24.80 24.24 2.54
CA SER A 104 26.02 24.15 3.35
C SER A 104 25.75 24.72 4.74
N MET A 105 25.99 23.92 5.77
CA MET A 105 25.82 24.29 7.18
C MET A 105 27.15 24.22 7.89
N MET A 106 27.39 25.14 8.84
CA MET A 106 28.48 24.99 9.80
C MET A 106 28.06 23.99 10.89
N PHE A 107 29.04 23.31 11.49
CA PHE A 107 28.80 22.31 12.52
C PHE A 107 27.98 22.86 13.70
N LEU A 108 28.36 24.02 14.25
CA LEU A 108 27.61 24.67 15.32
C LEU A 108 26.17 25.01 14.91
N SER A 109 25.95 25.49 13.67
CA SER A 109 24.60 25.78 13.19
C SER A 109 23.72 24.53 13.04
N ALA A 110 24.32 23.39 12.70
CA ALA A 110 23.61 22.11 12.68
C ALA A 110 23.29 21.64 14.11
N LEU A 111 24.22 21.78 15.05
CA LEU A 111 23.98 21.49 16.46
C LEU A 111 22.91 22.39 17.05
N ASP A 112 22.96 23.70 16.84
CA ASP A 112 21.94 24.65 17.32
C ASP A 112 20.55 24.26 16.81
N PHE A 113 20.44 23.87 15.54
CA PHE A 113 19.19 23.40 14.96
C PHE A 113 18.68 22.14 15.66
N VAL A 114 19.55 21.17 15.98
CA VAL A 114 19.17 19.92 16.65
C VAL A 114 18.83 20.13 18.13
N PHE A 115 19.62 20.94 18.83
CA PHE A 115 19.57 21.10 20.28
C PHE A 115 18.60 22.18 20.77
N GLU A 116 18.02 22.97 19.87
CA GLU A 116 17.07 24.03 20.21
C GLU A 116 15.94 23.51 21.13
N GLY A 117 15.80 24.15 22.30
CA GLY A 117 14.77 23.81 23.28
C GLY A 117 14.90 22.42 23.90
N THR A 118 16.05 21.74 23.78
CA THR A 118 16.32 20.46 24.47
C THR A 118 16.67 20.65 25.95
N GLY A 119 17.26 21.80 26.29
CA GLY A 119 17.84 22.06 27.62
C GLY A 119 19.32 21.66 27.74
N TYR A 120 19.88 21.01 26.72
CA TYR A 120 21.30 20.69 26.63
C TYR A 120 22.07 21.81 25.91
N GLN A 121 23.28 22.06 26.39
CA GLN A 121 24.23 22.99 25.79
C GLN A 121 25.24 22.21 24.95
N THR A 122 25.75 22.83 23.89
CA THR A 122 26.71 22.21 22.98
C THR A 122 28.03 22.97 23.01
N ALA A 123 29.15 22.25 22.90
CA ALA A 123 30.48 22.84 22.75
C ALA A 123 31.28 22.06 21.70
N ALA A 124 31.64 22.70 20.61
CA ALA A 124 32.61 22.16 19.66
C ALA A 124 34.02 22.50 20.14
N ILE A 125 34.79 21.47 20.49
CA ILE A 125 36.18 21.61 20.97
C ILE A 125 37.13 21.73 19.77
N ASP A 126 36.87 20.98 18.70
CA ASP A 126 37.62 21.02 17.45
C ASP A 126 36.92 21.88 16.39
N SER A 127 37.70 22.31 15.40
CA SER A 127 37.17 22.97 14.20
C SER A 127 36.68 21.95 13.16
N PHE A 128 35.44 22.11 12.73
CA PHE A 128 34.82 21.29 11.68
C PHE A 128 34.55 22.15 10.43
N TYR A 129 34.83 21.58 9.25
CA TYR A 129 34.46 22.22 7.99
C TYR A 129 32.95 22.16 7.79
N ALA A 130 32.41 23.10 7.00
CA ALA A 130 30.99 23.14 6.69
C ALA A 130 30.60 21.98 5.76
N GLU A 131 29.44 21.38 6.01
CA GLU A 131 28.96 20.21 5.28
C GLU A 131 27.60 20.48 4.66
N VAL A 132 27.32 19.84 3.52
CA VAL A 132 26.06 20.05 2.79
C VAL A 132 24.99 19.08 3.28
N PHE A 133 23.84 19.64 3.65
CA PHE A 133 22.65 18.88 4.02
C PHE A 133 21.51 19.09 3.02
N GLU A 134 20.69 18.06 2.85
CA GLU A 134 19.47 18.12 2.05
C GLU A 134 18.30 17.64 2.90
N ASN A 135 17.25 18.46 2.97
CA ASN A 135 16.03 18.18 3.74
C ASN A 135 16.31 17.79 5.20
N PHE A 136 17.35 18.35 5.82
CA PHE A 136 17.76 18.00 7.18
C PHE A 136 16.75 18.53 8.20
N GLY A 137 15.99 17.61 8.79
CA GLY A 137 14.83 17.90 9.64
C GLY A 137 13.76 16.81 9.50
N LYS A 138 12.54 17.10 9.96
CA LYS A 138 11.37 16.16 9.97
C LYS A 138 11.63 14.82 10.69
N GLU A 139 12.50 14.83 11.68
CA GLU A 139 12.89 13.65 12.45
C GLU A 139 13.05 14.01 13.94
N ASN A 140 13.21 12.97 14.77
CA ASN A 140 13.55 13.16 16.18
C ASN A 140 14.99 13.70 16.31
N ARG A 141 15.28 14.39 17.40
CA ARG A 141 16.57 15.08 17.55
C ARG A 141 17.73 14.13 17.70
N LEU A 142 17.52 12.92 18.22
CA LEU A 142 18.58 11.92 18.29
C LEU A 142 19.00 11.43 16.89
N SER A 143 18.04 11.15 16.01
CA SER A 143 18.31 10.78 14.62
C SER A 143 18.98 11.91 13.84
N LEU A 144 18.57 13.17 14.07
CA LEU A 144 19.26 14.32 13.47
C LEU A 144 20.68 14.50 14.03
N LEU A 145 20.88 14.28 15.33
CA LEU A 145 22.20 14.31 15.95
C LEU A 145 23.11 13.24 15.35
N GLN A 146 22.61 12.02 15.18
CA GLN A 146 23.34 10.93 14.55
C GLN A 146 23.79 11.30 13.12
N LYS A 147 22.89 11.92 12.33
CA LYS A 147 23.24 12.42 10.99
C LYS A 147 24.34 13.48 11.04
N VAL A 148 24.31 14.36 12.05
CA VAL A 148 25.36 15.38 12.26
C VAL A 148 26.69 14.71 12.62
N LEU A 149 26.71 13.81 13.61
CA LEU A 149 27.93 13.10 14.02
C LEU A 149 28.54 12.34 12.84
N LYS A 150 27.73 11.59 12.09
CA LYS A 150 28.16 10.87 10.88
C LYS A 150 28.68 11.80 9.80
N ARG A 151 28.00 12.92 9.56
CA ARG A 151 28.37 13.85 8.48
C ARG A 151 29.69 14.54 8.73
N TYR A 152 29.86 15.06 9.94
CA TYR A 152 31.05 15.82 10.31
C TYR A 152 32.16 14.94 10.87
N LYS A 153 31.93 13.62 10.97
CA LYS A 153 32.80 12.65 11.64
C LYS A 153 33.20 13.13 13.02
N ALA A 154 32.18 13.63 13.71
CA ALA A 154 32.32 14.15 15.05
C ALA A 154 31.98 13.05 16.05
N GLU A 155 32.61 13.15 17.21
CA GLU A 155 32.36 12.33 18.36
C GLU A 155 31.92 13.19 19.53
N MET A 156 31.11 12.62 20.44
CA MET A 156 30.52 13.35 21.55
C MET A 156 30.80 12.71 22.89
N SER A 157 30.93 13.56 23.90
CA SER A 157 30.89 13.19 25.31
C SER A 157 29.85 14.04 26.04
N ILE A 158 29.20 13.43 27.04
CA ILE A 158 28.11 14.06 27.80
C ILE A 158 28.58 14.26 29.23
N SER A 159 28.45 15.47 29.75
CA SER A 159 28.74 15.80 31.14
C SER A 159 27.63 16.69 31.70
N GLY A 160 26.72 16.08 32.46
CA GLY A 160 25.48 16.74 32.89
C GLY A 160 24.68 17.26 31.70
N ASN A 161 24.45 18.58 31.66
CA ASN A 161 23.71 19.23 30.57
C ASN A 161 24.60 19.74 29.42
N LEU A 162 25.93 19.53 29.49
CA LEU A 162 26.86 19.93 28.43
C LEU A 162 27.23 18.73 27.56
N VAL A 163 27.05 18.87 26.25
CA VAL A 163 27.50 17.91 25.25
C VAL A 163 28.70 18.51 24.51
N LYS A 164 29.85 17.87 24.63
CA LYS A 164 31.09 18.28 23.97
C LYS A 164 31.27 17.47 22.70
N PHE A 165 31.78 18.10 21.66
CA PHE A 165 32.01 17.50 20.36
C PHE A 165 33.47 17.68 19.93
N GLN A 166 34.12 16.59 19.54
CA GLN A 166 35.51 16.51 19.09
C GLN A 166 35.57 15.70 17.80
N LYS A 167 36.64 15.79 17.02
CA LYS A 167 36.86 14.86 15.89
C LYS A 167 37.12 13.44 16.38
N ARG A 168 37.71 13.33 17.57
CA ARG A 168 38.02 12.07 18.23
C ARG A 168 38.06 12.30 19.74
N ILE A 169 37.27 11.57 20.51
CA ILE A 169 37.32 11.55 21.97
C ILE A 169 38.34 10.53 22.48
N GLY A 170 38.75 10.70 23.73
CA GLY A 170 39.73 9.85 24.40
C GLY A 170 41.16 10.34 24.22
N GLU A 171 42.02 9.86 25.10
CA GLU A 171 43.42 10.28 25.21
C GLU A 171 44.38 9.12 24.89
N ASP A 172 45.63 9.45 24.56
CA ASP A 172 46.70 8.47 24.50
C ASP A 172 47.16 8.18 25.93
N THR A 173 46.91 6.95 26.40
CA THR A 173 47.17 6.57 27.79
C THR A 173 48.36 5.63 27.89
N ASP A 174 49.12 5.74 28.99
CA ASP A 174 50.16 4.78 29.35
C ASP A 174 49.59 3.47 29.92
N PHE A 175 48.25 3.33 29.97
CA PHE A 175 47.61 2.12 30.45
C PHE A 175 47.86 0.96 29.48
N GLN A 176 48.23 -0.20 30.03
CA GLN A 176 48.54 -1.40 29.27
C GLN A 176 47.65 -2.55 29.71
N PHE A 177 47.01 -3.22 28.76
CA PHE A 177 46.47 -4.56 28.94
C PHE A 177 47.61 -5.56 28.73
N ARG A 178 48.00 -6.27 29.79
CA ARG A 178 49.16 -7.15 29.76
C ARG A 178 48.86 -8.55 30.27
N TYR A 179 49.32 -9.55 29.52
CA TYR A 179 49.28 -10.95 29.90
C TYR A 179 50.03 -11.19 31.22
N GLY A 180 49.43 -11.97 32.11
CA GLY A 180 49.99 -12.24 33.44
C GLY A 180 49.91 -11.08 34.44
N LEU A 181 49.30 -9.94 34.06
CA LEU A 181 49.12 -8.77 34.93
C LEU A 181 47.64 -8.48 35.22
N ASN A 182 46.95 -7.83 34.28
CA ASN A 182 45.58 -7.34 34.45
C ASN A 182 44.55 -8.02 33.52
N ILE A 183 44.99 -8.72 32.48
CA ILE A 183 44.09 -9.48 31.59
C ILE A 183 43.62 -10.76 32.28
N LYS A 184 42.29 -10.98 32.36
CA LYS A 184 41.67 -12.26 32.74
C LYS A 184 41.48 -13.15 31.51
N THR A 185 40.81 -12.61 30.49
CA THR A 185 40.53 -13.31 29.23
C THR A 185 40.68 -12.34 28.08
N LEU A 186 41.19 -12.84 26.96
CA LEU A 186 41.32 -12.11 25.71
C LEU A 186 40.70 -12.95 24.59
N GLU A 187 39.80 -12.33 23.84
CA GLU A 187 39.14 -12.91 22.67
C GLU A 187 39.49 -12.06 21.46
N ILE A 188 39.88 -12.71 20.36
CA ILE A 188 40.15 -12.06 19.07
C ILE A 188 39.19 -12.65 18.05
N ASP A 189 38.31 -11.81 17.53
CA ASP A 189 37.46 -12.13 16.39
C ASP A 189 38.03 -11.47 15.12
N VAL A 190 38.13 -12.25 14.05
CA VAL A 190 38.62 -11.77 12.75
C VAL A 190 37.56 -12.06 11.70
N ASP A 191 36.89 -11.00 11.23
CA ASP A 191 35.86 -11.08 10.20
C ASP A 191 36.37 -10.55 8.84
N THR A 192 36.35 -11.42 7.83
CA THR A 192 36.68 -11.07 6.44
C THR A 192 35.46 -10.97 5.54
N LYS A 193 34.22 -11.16 6.04
CA LYS A 193 33.00 -10.98 5.23
C LYS A 193 32.92 -9.60 4.56
N PRO A 194 33.25 -8.47 5.23
CA PRO A 194 33.22 -7.16 4.59
C PRO A 194 34.47 -6.84 3.75
N LEU A 195 35.50 -7.71 3.75
CA LEU A 195 36.76 -7.45 3.06
C LEU A 195 36.54 -7.36 1.55
N ARG A 196 36.88 -6.22 0.96
CA ARG A 196 36.83 -5.95 -0.48
C ARG A 196 38.06 -5.18 -0.92
N THR A 197 38.51 -5.40 -2.15
CA THR A 197 39.74 -4.77 -2.69
C THR A 197 39.46 -3.78 -3.81
N TYR A 198 38.20 -3.66 -4.25
CA TYR A 198 37.75 -2.71 -5.25
C TYR A 198 36.40 -2.10 -4.87
N ILE A 199 36.20 -0.83 -5.21
CA ILE A 199 34.93 -0.12 -5.06
C ILE A 199 34.73 0.84 -6.24
N LYS A 200 33.47 0.97 -6.67
CA LYS A 200 33.02 1.93 -7.66
C LYS A 200 31.94 2.80 -7.06
N GLY A 201 31.94 4.09 -7.41
CA GLY A 201 30.88 4.97 -6.96
C GLY A 201 30.55 6.13 -7.87
N TYR A 202 29.38 6.71 -7.60
CA TYR A 202 28.72 7.73 -8.37
C TYR A 202 28.39 8.94 -7.48
N GLY A 203 28.81 10.12 -7.93
CA GLY A 203 28.49 11.41 -7.36
C GLY A 203 27.49 12.20 -8.22
N LYS A 204 27.42 13.51 -8.00
CA LYS A 204 26.49 14.38 -8.73
C LYS A 204 26.76 14.41 -10.23
N ASP A 205 25.71 14.63 -11.02
CA ASP A 205 25.79 14.89 -12.47
C ASP A 205 26.52 13.77 -13.24
N GLY A 206 26.46 12.53 -12.76
CA GLY A 206 27.09 11.36 -13.38
C GLY A 206 28.59 11.22 -13.09
N LEU A 207 29.15 11.98 -12.14
CA LEU A 207 30.54 11.84 -11.70
C LEU A 207 30.79 10.39 -11.26
N THR A 208 31.63 9.65 -11.97
CA THR A 208 31.89 8.23 -11.69
C THR A 208 33.35 8.04 -11.36
N ARG A 209 33.67 7.37 -10.24
CA ARG A 209 35.04 7.04 -9.82
C ARG A 209 35.16 5.60 -9.36
N GLU A 210 36.38 5.08 -9.43
CA GLU A 210 36.73 3.70 -9.09
C GLU A 210 38.03 3.71 -8.28
N TYR A 211 38.13 2.82 -7.29
CA TYR A 211 39.31 2.68 -6.45
C TYR A 211 39.64 1.21 -6.22
N THR A 212 40.89 0.83 -6.48
CA THR A 212 41.46 -0.49 -6.16
C THR A 212 42.49 -0.34 -5.05
N SER A 213 42.31 -1.07 -3.95
CA SER A 213 43.27 -1.08 -2.84
C SER A 213 44.58 -1.78 -3.24
N PRO A 214 45.75 -1.29 -2.77
CA PRO A 214 47.01 -2.02 -2.87
C PRO A 214 46.96 -3.44 -2.28
N ASN A 215 46.05 -3.71 -1.34
CA ASN A 215 45.86 -5.05 -0.76
C ASN A 215 45.25 -6.06 -1.74
N VAL A 216 44.87 -5.65 -2.96
CA VAL A 216 44.50 -6.56 -4.05
C VAL A 216 45.59 -7.59 -4.34
N SER A 217 46.87 -7.23 -4.15
CA SER A 217 47.99 -8.17 -4.32
C SER A 217 48.03 -9.26 -3.25
N LYS A 218 47.41 -9.02 -2.08
CA LYS A 218 47.37 -9.95 -0.95
C LYS A 218 46.09 -10.79 -0.94
N PHE A 219 44.95 -10.16 -1.21
CA PHE A 219 43.63 -10.78 -1.03
C PHE A 219 42.90 -11.08 -2.34
N GLY A 220 43.49 -10.75 -3.49
CA GLY A 220 42.85 -10.89 -4.79
C GLY A 220 41.81 -9.79 -5.06
N PHE A 221 41.23 -9.80 -6.26
CA PHE A 221 40.22 -8.83 -6.68
C PHE A 221 38.83 -9.22 -6.13
N SER A 222 38.17 -8.30 -5.42
CA SER A 222 36.81 -8.47 -4.92
C SER A 222 36.11 -7.12 -4.81
N GLU A 223 34.86 -7.05 -5.27
CA GLU A 223 34.10 -5.80 -5.41
C GLU A 223 33.19 -5.54 -4.20
N ALA A 224 33.28 -4.34 -3.65
CA ALA A 224 32.31 -3.81 -2.70
C ALA A 224 31.03 -3.38 -3.42
N ASP A 225 29.97 -3.19 -2.64
CA ASP A 225 28.73 -2.61 -3.12
C ASP A 225 28.99 -1.22 -3.72
N ILE A 226 28.17 -0.85 -4.70
CA ILE A 226 28.28 0.45 -5.37
C ILE A 226 28.04 1.57 -4.35
N PHE A 227 28.94 2.56 -4.33
CA PHE A 227 28.80 3.75 -3.50
C PHE A 227 28.09 4.86 -4.27
N GLU A 228 26.88 5.24 -3.89
CA GLU A 228 26.13 6.33 -4.53
C GLU A 228 25.85 7.46 -3.55
N ASP A 229 26.32 8.66 -3.90
CA ASP A 229 26.13 9.84 -3.07
C ASP A 229 26.24 11.14 -3.89
N GLU A 230 25.08 11.68 -4.30
CA GLU A 230 24.96 12.88 -5.15
C GLU A 230 25.53 14.16 -4.54
N ARG A 231 25.98 14.13 -3.27
CA ARG A 231 26.58 15.30 -2.62
C ARG A 231 28.03 15.51 -3.07
N PHE A 232 28.70 14.45 -3.52
CA PHE A 232 30.06 14.58 -4.04
C PHE A 232 30.02 15.19 -5.44
N THR A 233 30.47 16.44 -5.51
CA THR A 233 30.56 17.24 -6.75
C THR A 233 31.99 17.33 -7.29
N THR A 234 32.97 16.82 -6.55
CA THR A 234 34.40 16.89 -6.89
C THR A 234 35.03 15.50 -6.98
N ILE A 235 35.98 15.38 -7.91
CA ILE A 235 36.82 14.19 -8.15
C ILE A 235 37.52 13.76 -6.85
N ASP A 236 38.20 14.69 -6.18
CA ASP A 236 38.97 14.41 -4.97
C ASP A 236 38.08 14.01 -3.79
N GLY A 237 36.90 14.63 -3.67
CA GLY A 237 35.94 14.31 -2.61
C GLY A 237 35.41 12.88 -2.75
N LEU A 238 35.01 12.49 -3.96
CA LEU A 238 34.53 11.13 -4.22
C LEU A 238 35.65 10.09 -4.05
N ASP A 239 36.89 10.39 -4.47
CA ASP A 239 38.03 9.48 -4.23
C ASP A 239 38.31 9.24 -2.75
N ALA A 240 38.28 10.30 -1.94
CA ALA A 240 38.47 10.19 -0.50
C ALA A 240 37.36 9.33 0.13
N ALA A 241 36.11 9.54 -0.29
CA ALA A 241 34.96 8.79 0.19
C ALA A 241 35.05 7.30 -0.19
N LEU A 242 35.45 6.96 -1.42
CA LEU A 242 35.65 5.58 -1.86
C LEU A 242 36.73 4.86 -1.05
N LYS A 243 37.87 5.52 -0.80
CA LYS A 243 38.96 4.96 0.02
C LYS A 243 38.55 4.70 1.46
N GLU A 244 37.69 5.57 2.00
CA GLU A 244 37.19 5.46 3.36
C GLU A 244 36.12 4.38 3.49
N ALA A 245 35.18 4.31 2.54
CA ALA A 245 34.10 3.32 2.53
C ALA A 245 34.62 1.88 2.30
N LEU A 246 35.76 1.72 1.61
CA LEU A 246 36.32 0.41 1.32
C LEU A 246 37.02 -0.21 2.56
N GLN A 247 36.46 -1.30 3.08
CA GLN A 247 37.12 -2.17 4.06
C GLN A 247 38.09 -3.13 3.36
N ASP A 248 39.34 -2.69 3.21
CA ASP A 248 40.38 -3.40 2.45
C ASP A 248 41.36 -4.22 3.31
N THR A 249 41.04 -4.39 4.59
CA THR A 249 41.73 -5.27 5.54
C THR A 249 40.71 -6.06 6.36
N PRO A 250 41.07 -7.24 6.92
CA PRO A 250 40.22 -7.94 7.87
C PRO A 250 39.78 -7.04 9.02
N VAL A 251 38.53 -7.18 9.44
CA VAL A 251 38.02 -6.53 10.65
C VAL A 251 38.47 -7.38 11.82
N VAL A 252 39.26 -6.78 12.71
CA VAL A 252 39.73 -7.40 13.95
C VAL A 252 38.98 -6.73 15.10
N SER A 253 38.36 -7.54 15.95
CA SER A 253 37.74 -7.13 17.20
C SER A 253 38.40 -7.87 18.34
N ILE A 254 38.95 -7.14 19.31
CA ILE A 254 39.59 -7.70 20.49
C ILE A 254 38.73 -7.34 21.69
N THR A 255 38.26 -8.37 22.40
CA THR A 255 37.50 -8.21 23.64
C THR A 255 38.37 -8.67 24.81
N ILE A 256 38.59 -7.77 25.77
CA ILE A 256 39.46 -8.03 26.93
C ILE A 256 38.62 -7.89 28.21
N ASP A 257 38.49 -8.97 28.99
CA ASP A 257 38.05 -8.90 30.38
C ASP A 257 39.28 -8.68 31.24
N PHE A 258 39.28 -7.62 32.06
CA PHE A 258 40.43 -7.26 32.88
C PHE A 258 40.05 -7.00 34.34
N VAL A 259 41.07 -6.93 35.19
CA VAL A 259 40.95 -6.57 36.60
C VAL A 259 41.35 -5.11 36.80
N ASP A 260 40.49 -4.32 37.44
CA ASP A 260 40.88 -3.01 37.95
C ASP A 260 41.85 -3.15 39.13
N LEU A 261 43.12 -2.86 38.89
CA LEU A 261 44.20 -2.95 39.87
C LEU A 261 44.41 -1.65 40.68
N ARG A 262 43.57 -0.62 40.53
CA ARG A 262 43.73 0.65 41.28
C ARG A 262 43.70 0.45 42.79
N LYS A 263 42.81 -0.42 43.29
CA LYS A 263 42.76 -0.79 44.72
C LYS A 263 44.05 -1.47 45.21
N ALA A 264 44.83 -2.05 44.30
CA ALA A 264 46.11 -2.68 44.58
C ALA A 264 47.31 -1.70 44.39
N GLY A 265 47.06 -0.41 44.19
CA GLY A 265 48.10 0.63 44.07
C GLY A 265 48.63 0.84 42.65
N TYR A 266 47.92 0.36 41.61
CA TYR A 266 48.28 0.63 40.23
C TYR A 266 48.09 2.13 39.90
N PRO A 267 49.12 2.83 39.38
CA PRO A 267 49.14 4.30 39.33
C PRO A 267 48.32 4.91 38.18
N TYR A 268 47.83 4.09 37.25
CA TYR A 268 47.18 4.57 36.04
C TYR A 268 45.65 4.68 36.19
N THR A 269 45.08 5.66 35.49
CA THR A 269 43.64 5.86 35.37
C THR A 269 42.98 4.71 34.62
N ILE A 270 41.73 4.36 34.99
CA ILE A 270 40.94 3.40 34.20
C ILE A 270 40.72 3.99 32.82
N PRO A 271 40.99 3.22 31.76
CA PRO A 271 40.76 3.68 30.41
C PRO A 271 39.26 3.86 30.16
N GLN A 272 38.90 4.96 29.49
CA GLN A 272 37.53 5.33 29.13
C GLN A 272 37.25 5.03 27.66
N GLU A 273 35.97 5.15 27.27
CA GLU A 273 35.60 5.09 25.86
C GLU A 273 36.41 6.11 25.03
N GLY A 274 37.01 5.63 23.95
CA GLY A 274 37.83 6.43 23.06
C GLY A 274 39.32 6.45 23.37
N ASP A 275 39.76 6.03 24.56
CA ASP A 275 41.18 6.01 24.93
C ASP A 275 41.98 5.04 24.06
N ARG A 276 43.23 5.40 23.79
CA ARG A 276 44.22 4.53 23.15
C ARG A 276 45.11 3.88 24.21
N VAL A 277 45.30 2.58 24.05
CA VAL A 277 45.91 1.69 25.03
C VAL A 277 46.76 0.64 24.33
N TRP A 278 47.80 0.18 25.03
CA TRP A 278 48.63 -0.93 24.58
C TRP A 278 48.03 -2.27 24.98
N ILE A 279 48.02 -3.23 24.05
CA ILE A 279 47.65 -4.62 24.29
C ILE A 279 48.91 -5.46 24.06
N ILE A 280 49.41 -6.06 25.13
CA ILE A 280 50.58 -6.93 25.14
C ILE A 280 50.14 -8.31 25.62
N TYR A 281 49.95 -9.23 24.69
CA TYR A 281 49.54 -10.60 24.95
C TYR A 281 50.42 -11.58 24.16
N GLU A 282 51.55 -11.93 24.76
CA GLU A 282 52.58 -12.77 24.18
C GLU A 282 52.09 -14.16 23.72
N PRO A 283 51.16 -14.86 24.42
CA PRO A 283 50.71 -16.19 23.99
C PRO A 283 49.98 -16.23 22.64
N MET A 284 49.47 -15.10 22.15
CA MET A 284 48.83 -14.97 20.83
C MET A 284 49.60 -14.03 19.89
N ASP A 285 50.85 -13.67 20.25
CA ASP A 285 51.69 -12.75 19.48
C ASP A 285 51.01 -11.39 19.20
N VAL A 286 50.30 -10.86 20.21
CA VAL A 286 49.66 -9.55 20.12
C VAL A 286 50.51 -8.53 20.85
N ASP A 287 51.03 -7.57 20.10
CA ASP A 287 51.69 -6.36 20.60
C ASP A 287 51.25 -5.19 19.73
N ILE A 288 50.12 -4.57 20.10
CA ILE A 288 49.50 -3.50 19.31
C ILE A 288 48.95 -2.41 20.22
N GLU A 289 48.91 -1.20 19.67
CA GLU A 289 48.14 -0.09 20.23
C GLU A 289 46.77 -0.05 19.55
N SER A 290 45.70 0.03 20.34
CA SER A 290 44.34 0.10 19.81
C SER A 290 43.45 1.00 20.66
N ARG A 291 42.32 1.40 20.09
CA ARG A 291 41.36 2.31 20.71
C ARG A 291 40.19 1.54 21.31
N ILE A 292 39.82 1.90 22.54
CA ILE A 292 38.63 1.36 23.20
C ILE A 292 37.39 1.98 22.57
N LEU A 293 36.49 1.14 22.08
CA LEU A 293 35.24 1.58 21.47
C LEU A 293 34.03 1.34 22.37
N GLU A 294 34.07 0.27 23.18
CA GLU A 294 33.01 -0.13 24.08
C GLU A 294 33.59 -0.61 25.41
N ILE A 295 32.87 -0.35 26.50
CA ILE A 295 33.15 -0.79 27.86
C ILE A 295 31.86 -1.35 28.46
N THR A 296 31.87 -2.63 28.80
CA THR A 296 30.82 -3.28 29.58
C THR A 296 31.33 -3.55 30.99
N GLU A 297 30.65 -3.01 31.99
CA GLU A 297 30.96 -3.22 33.41
C GLU A 297 29.83 -3.97 34.09
N GLU A 298 30.16 -5.02 34.83
CA GLU A 298 29.22 -5.73 35.73
C GLU A 298 29.59 -5.42 37.18
N TYR A 299 28.57 -5.16 38.00
CA TYR A 299 28.70 -4.74 39.39
C TYR A 299 28.05 -5.75 40.34
N ASP A 300 28.67 -5.91 41.51
CA ASP A 300 28.05 -6.60 42.64
C ASP A 300 27.00 -5.73 43.37
N GLU A 301 26.39 -6.29 44.41
CA GLU A 301 25.38 -5.59 45.23
C GLU A 301 25.94 -4.39 45.99
N ASN A 302 27.26 -4.31 46.18
CA ASN A 302 27.95 -3.19 46.82
C ASN A 302 28.40 -2.14 45.79
N LEU A 303 27.99 -2.27 44.53
CA LEU A 303 28.39 -1.42 43.41
C LEU A 303 29.90 -1.42 43.17
N VAL A 304 30.55 -2.55 43.45
CA VAL A 304 31.95 -2.79 43.10
C VAL A 304 31.99 -3.50 41.74
N PRO A 305 32.76 -3.01 40.76
CA PRO A 305 32.96 -3.72 39.50
C PRO A 305 33.55 -5.11 39.74
N ILE A 306 32.93 -6.15 39.20
CA ILE A 306 33.39 -7.55 39.26
C ILE A 306 33.91 -8.05 37.92
N SER A 307 33.41 -7.50 36.82
CA SER A 307 33.91 -7.69 35.46
C SER A 307 33.92 -6.35 34.72
N THR A 308 34.99 -6.10 33.99
CA THR A 308 35.10 -4.95 33.08
C THR A 308 35.65 -5.49 31.78
N LYS A 309 34.80 -5.45 30.74
CA LYS A 309 35.15 -5.88 29.41
C LYS A 309 35.29 -4.66 28.52
N VAL A 310 36.38 -4.63 27.76
CA VAL A 310 36.60 -3.58 26.75
C VAL A 310 36.65 -4.22 25.38
N THR A 311 36.03 -3.57 24.41
CA THR A 311 36.07 -3.98 23.00
C THR A 311 36.85 -2.95 22.20
N LEU A 312 37.88 -3.42 21.48
CA LEU A 312 38.72 -2.62 20.60
C LEU A 312 38.59 -3.17 19.19
N SER A 313 38.34 -2.31 18.19
CA SER A 313 38.20 -2.75 16.81
C SER A 313 38.83 -1.79 15.80
N ASN A 314 39.29 -2.34 14.67
CA ASN A 314 39.74 -1.58 13.50
C ASN A 314 38.66 -1.40 12.42
N ARG A 315 37.41 -1.79 12.70
CA ARG A 315 36.30 -1.67 11.75
C ARG A 315 36.16 -0.21 11.30
N LYS A 316 36.20 0.03 9.99
CA LYS A 316 36.05 1.39 9.41
C LYS A 316 34.62 1.88 9.38
N GLU A 317 33.64 1.00 9.50
CA GLU A 317 32.25 1.44 9.64
C GLU A 317 32.11 2.34 10.86
N ASP A 318 31.16 3.27 10.74
CA ASP A 318 30.77 4.27 11.72
C ASP A 318 30.24 3.57 12.99
N PHE A 319 31.14 2.97 13.76
CA PHE A 319 30.86 2.16 14.95
C PHE A 319 30.02 2.98 15.95
N ALA A 320 30.34 4.27 16.04
CA ALA A 320 29.54 5.32 16.67
C ALA A 320 28.07 5.41 16.18
N GLY A 321 27.86 5.43 14.86
CA GLY A 321 26.54 5.46 14.24
C GLY A 321 25.73 4.21 14.55
N THR A 322 26.37 3.03 14.56
CA THR A 322 25.70 1.75 14.87
C THR A 322 25.18 1.66 16.30
N PHE A 323 25.81 2.33 17.26
CA PHE A 323 25.33 2.38 18.64
C PHE A 323 24.15 3.34 18.84
N LEU A 324 24.16 4.48 18.16
CA LEU A 324 22.98 5.35 18.11
C LEU A 324 21.81 4.67 17.39
N ASP A 325 22.10 3.89 16.34
CA ASP A 325 21.12 3.01 15.71
C ASP A 325 20.59 1.97 16.71
N HIS A 326 21.45 1.34 17.52
CA HIS A 326 21.02 0.44 18.58
C HIS A 326 20.03 1.17 19.52
N ILE A 327 20.36 2.35 20.03
CA ILE A 327 19.45 3.09 20.93
C ILE A 327 18.14 3.45 20.23
N ASN A 328 18.19 3.99 19.02
CA ASN A 328 17.00 4.31 18.23
C ASN A 328 16.15 3.06 17.98
N ASN A 329 16.78 1.93 17.66
CA ASN A 329 16.12 0.66 17.43
C ASN A 329 15.53 0.08 18.71
N SER A 330 16.25 0.09 19.83
CA SER A 330 15.74 -0.38 21.13
C SER A 330 14.54 0.45 21.57
N ILE A 331 14.59 1.78 21.40
CA ILE A 331 13.45 2.66 21.68
C ILE A 331 12.28 2.38 20.72
N SER A 332 12.54 2.21 19.42
CA SER A 332 11.52 1.92 18.40
C SER A 332 10.92 0.51 18.49
N GLN A 333 11.67 -0.46 19.03
CA GLN A 333 11.19 -1.81 19.31
C GLN A 333 10.25 -1.83 20.51
N ILE A 334 10.42 -0.89 21.44
CA ILE A 334 9.58 -0.75 22.64
C ILE A 334 8.33 0.10 22.35
N ILE A 335 8.40 1.10 21.46
CA ILE A 335 7.31 2.07 21.19
C ILE A 335 7.07 2.19 19.67
N ASP A 336 5.84 1.96 19.20
CA ASP A 336 5.47 2.24 17.81
C ASP A 336 5.25 3.75 17.53
N ASP A 337 5.15 4.13 16.26
CA ASP A 337 4.91 5.53 15.82
C ASP A 337 3.61 6.15 16.37
N SER A 338 2.77 5.37 17.06
CA SER A 338 1.54 5.80 17.74
C SER A 338 1.67 5.89 19.26
N GLY A 339 2.86 5.66 19.83
CA GLY A 339 3.13 5.71 21.26
C GLY A 339 2.70 4.46 22.02
N LYS A 340 2.39 3.36 21.32
CA LYS A 340 1.91 2.10 21.93
C LYS A 340 3.03 1.07 21.99
N VAL A 341 3.09 0.33 23.10
CA VAL A 341 4.12 -0.71 23.30
C VAL A 341 3.90 -1.86 22.32
N ARG A 342 4.91 -2.16 21.48
CA ARG A 342 4.86 -3.33 20.59
C ARG A 342 5.04 -4.59 21.45
N TYR A 343 3.97 -5.36 21.64
CA TYR A 343 4.07 -6.71 22.20
C TYR A 343 4.73 -7.62 21.16
N ASN A 344 6.04 -7.81 21.30
CA ASN A 344 6.78 -8.75 20.49
C ASN A 344 6.52 -10.17 20.99
N VAL A 345 5.43 -10.79 20.52
CA VAL A 345 5.05 -12.19 20.82
C VAL A 345 6.13 -13.19 20.41
N LEU A 346 7.09 -12.74 19.59
CA LEU A 346 8.20 -13.52 19.04
C LEU A 346 9.21 -13.97 20.11
N ASP A 347 9.36 -13.20 21.18
CA ASP A 347 10.41 -13.43 22.18
C ASP A 347 10.04 -14.53 23.19
N ASP A 348 8.75 -14.74 23.46
CA ASP A 348 8.31 -15.58 24.56
C ASP A 348 8.43 -17.08 24.27
N GLY A 349 8.27 -17.50 23.02
CA GLY A 349 8.44 -18.90 22.62
C GLY A 349 9.90 -19.36 22.68
N ILE A 350 10.80 -18.55 22.11
CA ILE A 350 12.25 -18.79 22.14
C ILE A 350 12.79 -18.65 23.57
N LYS A 351 12.32 -17.67 24.34
CA LYS A 351 12.70 -17.53 25.76
C LYS A 351 12.16 -18.65 26.63
N ARG A 352 10.94 -19.15 26.40
CA ARG A 352 10.40 -20.33 27.13
C ARG A 352 11.20 -21.59 26.83
N ALA A 353 11.50 -21.85 25.55
CA ALA A 353 12.33 -22.98 25.15
C ALA A 353 13.76 -22.87 25.72
N SER A 354 14.38 -21.68 25.60
CA SER A 354 15.72 -21.42 26.13
C SER A 354 15.79 -21.49 27.65
N ALA A 355 14.76 -20.99 28.35
CA ALA A 355 14.66 -21.08 29.81
C ALA A 355 14.48 -22.54 30.25
N ALA A 356 13.62 -23.31 29.58
CA ALA A 356 13.44 -24.73 29.86
C ALA A 356 14.76 -25.51 29.74
N ILE A 357 15.54 -25.26 28.67
CA ILE A 357 16.86 -25.87 28.48
C ILE A 357 17.84 -25.44 29.57
N LYS A 358 17.92 -24.14 29.88
CA LYS A 358 18.87 -23.60 30.86
C LYS A 358 18.53 -23.98 32.32
N SER A 359 17.26 -24.26 32.62
CA SER A 359 16.79 -24.64 33.96
C SER A 359 16.75 -26.14 34.22
N ALA A 360 16.95 -26.97 33.19
CA ALA A 360 16.90 -28.41 33.33
C ALA A 360 18.15 -28.90 34.08
N GLU A 361 17.98 -29.28 35.35
CA GLU A 361 18.87 -30.24 35.99
C GLU A 361 18.77 -31.50 35.12
N THR A 362 19.86 -31.97 34.50
CA THR A 362 19.80 -33.17 33.64
C THR A 362 20.87 -34.16 34.08
N ALA A 363 20.51 -35.43 34.09
CA ALA A 363 21.47 -36.53 34.19
C ALA A 363 21.70 -37.08 32.78
N LEU A 364 22.96 -37.08 32.31
CA LEU A 364 23.34 -37.68 31.04
C LEU A 364 23.71 -39.15 31.25
N THR A 365 23.04 -40.05 30.53
CA THR A 365 23.41 -41.47 30.48
C THR A 365 23.73 -41.88 29.05
N PHE A 366 24.64 -42.85 28.90
CA PHE A 366 25.14 -43.31 27.61
C PHE A 366 24.66 -44.74 27.31
N GLU A 367 23.35 -44.89 27.12
CA GLU A 367 22.71 -46.16 26.79
C GLU A 367 21.88 -45.97 25.52
N ASN A 368 22.25 -46.64 24.41
CA ASN A 368 21.61 -46.51 23.09
C ASN A 368 21.61 -45.09 22.51
N GLY A 369 22.59 -44.28 22.89
CA GLY A 369 22.71 -42.86 22.55
C GLY A 369 23.11 -42.03 23.76
N ILE A 370 22.99 -40.71 23.62
CA ILE A 370 23.02 -39.78 24.74
C ILE A 370 21.58 -39.57 25.18
N LEU A 371 21.26 -39.92 26.43
CA LEU A 371 19.97 -39.66 27.03
C LEU A 371 20.12 -38.56 28.08
N ALA A 372 19.42 -37.44 27.89
CA ALA A 372 19.25 -36.43 28.91
C ALA A 372 17.95 -36.71 29.65
N ILE A 373 18.06 -37.18 30.90
CA ILE A 373 16.93 -37.58 31.74
C ILE A 373 16.69 -36.47 32.77
N ASP A 374 15.44 -36.00 32.87
CA ASP A 374 15.01 -35.10 33.93
C ASP A 374 15.06 -35.83 35.30
N PRO A 375 15.91 -35.41 36.25
CA PRO A 375 16.04 -36.02 37.57
C PRO A 375 14.77 -35.92 38.41
N LYS A 376 13.90 -34.93 38.13
CA LYS A 376 12.62 -34.72 38.83
C LYS A 376 11.51 -35.56 38.22
N ASN A 377 11.61 -35.92 36.94
CA ASN A 377 10.66 -36.81 36.27
C ASN A 377 11.36 -37.68 35.20
N LYS A 378 11.69 -38.92 35.58
CA LYS A 378 12.41 -39.87 34.71
C LYS A 378 11.67 -40.24 33.41
N ASN A 379 10.39 -39.91 33.28
CA ASN A 379 9.65 -40.13 32.04
C ASN A 379 9.98 -39.06 30.97
N ASN A 380 10.49 -37.90 31.37
CA ASN A 380 10.94 -36.85 30.45
C ASN A 380 12.38 -37.13 30.02
N ILE A 381 12.54 -37.52 28.76
CA ILE A 381 13.84 -37.89 28.19
C ILE A 381 14.03 -37.15 26.88
N VAL A 382 15.22 -36.57 26.68
CA VAL A 382 15.70 -36.18 25.35
C VAL A 382 16.75 -37.20 24.93
N ALA A 383 16.50 -37.91 23.84
CA ALA A 383 17.41 -38.90 23.29
C ALA A 383 18.11 -38.34 22.06
N PHE A 384 19.42 -38.57 21.94
CA PHE A 384 20.22 -38.26 20.76
C PHE A 384 21.07 -39.46 20.36
N ASN A 385 20.88 -39.96 19.14
CA ASN A 385 21.68 -41.06 18.57
C ASN A 385 21.76 -40.95 17.05
N SER A 386 22.32 -41.98 16.39
CA SER A 386 22.49 -42.00 14.93
C SER A 386 21.17 -41.95 14.14
N ALA A 387 20.03 -42.25 14.76
CA ALA A 387 18.72 -42.16 14.11
C ALA A 387 18.11 -40.76 14.19
N GLY A 388 18.53 -39.92 15.15
CA GLY A 388 18.05 -38.54 15.30
C GLY A 388 18.03 -38.01 16.73
N ILE A 389 17.27 -36.94 16.93
CA ILE A 389 16.95 -36.37 18.24
C ILE A 389 15.44 -36.48 18.50
N GLY A 390 15.05 -36.88 19.70
CA GLY A 390 13.65 -37.04 20.08
C GLY A 390 13.36 -36.64 21.52
N ILE A 391 12.17 -36.10 21.76
CA ILE A 391 11.65 -35.78 23.08
C ILE A 391 10.57 -36.81 23.46
N SER A 392 10.75 -37.47 24.60
CA SER A 392 9.80 -38.42 25.19
C SER A 392 9.30 -37.90 26.53
N ARG A 393 8.02 -38.19 26.84
CA ARG A 393 7.38 -37.94 28.13
C ARG A 393 6.87 -39.21 28.81
N ASP A 394 7.24 -40.38 28.29
CA ASP A 394 6.78 -41.70 28.72
C ASP A 394 7.94 -42.67 29.00
N GLY A 395 9.13 -42.13 29.29
CA GLY A 395 10.31 -42.91 29.64
C GLY A 395 11.02 -43.55 28.46
N GLY A 396 10.90 -42.94 27.27
CA GLY A 396 11.55 -43.41 26.04
C GLY A 396 10.74 -44.42 25.24
N GLN A 397 9.46 -44.63 25.56
CA GLN A 397 8.58 -45.54 24.81
C GLN A 397 8.12 -44.91 23.49
N THR A 398 7.80 -43.61 23.50
CA THR A 398 7.45 -42.85 22.29
C THR A 398 8.13 -41.48 22.25
N PHE A 399 8.49 -41.06 21.04
CA PHE A 399 9.06 -39.73 20.74
C PHE A 399 8.09 -38.99 19.81
N LYS A 400 7.17 -38.22 20.40
CA LYS A 400 6.11 -37.51 19.66
C LYS A 400 6.64 -36.28 18.90
N GLU A 401 7.75 -35.75 19.38
CA GLU A 401 8.50 -34.68 18.74
C GLU A 401 9.91 -35.19 18.45
N ALA A 402 10.25 -35.36 17.17
CA ALA A 402 11.52 -35.93 16.76
C ALA A 402 11.99 -35.37 15.42
N LEU A 403 13.30 -35.18 15.30
CA LEU A 403 13.98 -34.90 14.05
C LEU A 403 14.88 -36.09 13.72
N THR A 404 14.54 -36.80 12.66
CA THR A 404 15.28 -37.98 12.15
C THR A 404 15.71 -37.75 10.70
N TYR A 405 16.46 -38.70 10.14
CA TYR A 405 16.77 -38.68 8.71
C TYR A 405 15.53 -38.81 7.80
N GLU A 406 14.37 -39.21 8.35
CA GLU A 406 13.09 -39.31 7.63
C GLU A 406 12.29 -38.00 7.67
N GLY A 407 12.66 -37.07 8.57
CA GLY A 407 12.06 -35.74 8.65
C GLY A 407 11.79 -35.25 10.07
N LEU A 408 11.02 -34.16 10.16
CA LEU A 408 10.59 -33.56 11.42
C LEU A 408 9.15 -33.98 11.74
N VAL A 409 8.96 -34.61 12.89
CA VAL A 409 7.66 -34.86 13.50
C VAL A 409 7.49 -33.86 14.64
N ALA A 410 6.46 -33.01 14.59
CA ALA A 410 6.16 -32.04 15.62
C ALA A 410 4.65 -31.96 15.85
N SER A 411 4.21 -32.13 17.10
CA SER A 411 2.79 -32.01 17.48
C SER A 411 2.33 -30.55 17.62
N VAL A 412 3.25 -29.65 18.02
CA VAL A 412 3.07 -28.19 18.07
C VAL A 412 4.36 -27.53 17.63
N GLY A 413 4.34 -26.86 16.47
CA GLY A 413 5.48 -26.09 15.96
C GLY A 413 5.23 -24.59 16.09
N ILE A 414 5.95 -23.91 16.99
CA ILE A 414 6.04 -22.45 16.97
C ILE A 414 7.19 -22.09 16.04
N VAL A 415 6.88 -21.77 14.79
CA VAL A 415 7.87 -21.43 13.77
C VAL A 415 7.72 -19.94 13.43
N GLY A 416 8.74 -19.14 13.76
CA GLY A 416 8.69 -17.69 13.54
C GLY A 416 8.68 -17.30 12.05
N TYR A 417 9.43 -18.02 11.23
CA TYR A 417 9.46 -17.87 9.78
C TYR A 417 9.75 -19.22 9.12
N PHE A 418 8.93 -19.64 8.17
CA PHE A 418 9.11 -20.89 7.43
C PHE A 418 9.34 -20.58 5.95
N SER A 419 10.62 -20.58 5.54
CA SER A 419 11.01 -20.43 4.13
C SER A 419 11.21 -21.82 3.53
N ALA A 420 10.38 -22.17 2.55
CA ALA A 420 10.50 -23.42 1.81
C ALA A 420 10.07 -23.21 0.36
N ASN A 421 10.69 -23.94 -0.57
CA ASN A 421 10.33 -23.90 -1.99
C ASN A 421 8.91 -24.42 -2.24
N SER A 422 8.47 -25.42 -1.46
CA SER A 422 7.14 -26.01 -1.54
C SER A 422 6.61 -26.26 -0.14
N ILE A 423 5.42 -25.73 0.16
CA ILE A 423 4.70 -25.98 1.41
C ILE A 423 3.40 -26.70 1.06
N ARG A 424 3.28 -27.97 1.43
CA ARG A 424 2.02 -28.71 1.38
C ARG A 424 1.45 -28.75 2.79
N SER A 425 0.47 -27.90 3.06
CA SER A 425 -0.27 -27.91 4.31
C SER A 425 -1.64 -28.55 4.12
N GLY A 426 -2.20 -29.10 5.21
CA GLY A 426 -3.60 -29.52 5.25
C GLY A 426 -4.51 -28.30 5.40
N THR A 427 -5.06 -28.12 6.60
CA THR A 427 -5.81 -26.90 6.95
C THR A 427 -4.87 -25.85 7.55
N ILE A 428 -4.94 -24.62 7.06
CA ILE A 428 -4.33 -23.45 7.70
C ILE A 428 -5.45 -22.73 8.46
N ASP A 429 -5.45 -22.83 9.79
CA ASP A 429 -6.37 -22.10 10.68
C ASP A 429 -5.62 -20.91 11.29
N ALA A 430 -5.94 -19.69 10.84
CA ALA A 430 -5.25 -18.47 11.24
C ALA A 430 -6.19 -17.25 11.21
N ASP A 431 -6.00 -16.34 12.18
CA ASP A 431 -6.79 -15.10 12.30
C ASP A 431 -6.56 -14.10 11.17
N ASP A 432 -5.39 -14.16 10.53
CA ASP A 432 -5.02 -13.36 9.36
C ASP A 432 -4.07 -14.16 8.44
N VAL A 433 -4.40 -14.21 7.15
CA VAL A 433 -3.58 -14.87 6.12
C VAL A 433 -3.38 -13.89 4.98
N LYS A 434 -2.17 -13.32 4.89
CA LYS A 434 -1.78 -12.44 3.79
C LYS A 434 -0.97 -13.20 2.76
N VAL A 435 -1.61 -13.55 1.64
CA VAL A 435 -0.93 -14.13 0.47
C VAL A 435 -0.55 -13.01 -0.49
N ILE A 436 0.74 -12.88 -0.81
CA ILE A 436 1.26 -11.90 -1.78
C ILE A 436 1.67 -12.67 -3.03
N ASN A 437 1.26 -12.21 -4.22
CA ASN A 437 1.61 -12.81 -5.51
C ASN A 437 1.20 -14.30 -5.66
N LEU A 438 -0.04 -14.64 -5.28
CA LEU A 438 -0.57 -15.99 -5.53
C LEU A 438 -0.62 -16.26 -7.05
N LYS A 439 0.29 -17.09 -7.53
CA LYS A 439 0.27 -17.64 -8.90
C LYS A 439 -0.15 -19.11 -8.79
N ALA A 440 -1.46 -19.35 -8.90
CA ALA A 440 -2.04 -20.68 -8.87
C ALA A 440 -2.73 -20.96 -10.21
N ASP A 441 -2.59 -22.19 -10.72
CA ASP A 441 -3.34 -22.64 -11.89
C ASP A 441 -4.84 -22.73 -11.56
N ASP A 442 -5.20 -23.15 -10.33
CA ASP A 442 -6.56 -23.20 -9.81
C ASP A 442 -6.65 -22.80 -8.32
N ILE A 443 -7.73 -22.11 -7.94
CA ILE A 443 -8.11 -21.84 -6.54
C ILE A 443 -9.49 -22.44 -6.29
N ILE A 444 -9.53 -23.67 -5.76
CA ILE A 444 -10.77 -24.34 -5.37
C ILE A 444 -11.09 -23.97 -3.92
N SER A 445 -11.97 -22.99 -3.73
CA SER A 445 -12.46 -22.61 -2.41
C SER A 445 -13.91 -23.07 -2.22
N GLY A 446 -14.25 -23.54 -1.02
CA GLY A 446 -15.64 -23.78 -0.61
C GLY A 446 -16.39 -22.46 -0.41
N ILE A 447 -16.78 -22.16 0.84
CA ILE A 447 -17.50 -20.92 1.14
C ILE A 447 -16.51 -19.78 1.39
N LEU A 448 -16.52 -18.75 0.54
CA LEU A 448 -15.85 -17.47 0.80
C LEU A 448 -16.76 -16.58 1.66
N ARG A 449 -16.36 -16.30 2.91
CA ARG A 449 -17.07 -15.37 3.80
C ARG A 449 -16.28 -14.09 3.99
N SER A 450 -16.97 -12.97 4.02
CA SER A 450 -16.36 -11.68 4.29
C SER A 450 -16.08 -11.46 5.79
N ARG A 451 -14.96 -10.80 6.08
CA ARG A 451 -14.74 -10.09 7.36
C ARG A 451 -15.46 -8.73 7.31
N ASN A 452 -16.30 -8.43 8.30
CA ASN A 452 -17.08 -7.19 8.41
C ASN A 452 -18.19 -6.98 7.35
N ASN A 453 -18.87 -8.06 6.92
CA ASN A 453 -20.05 -8.02 6.04
C ASN A 453 -19.82 -7.40 4.64
N ARG A 454 -18.58 -7.23 4.18
CA ARG A 454 -18.21 -6.76 2.84
C ARG A 454 -17.12 -7.60 2.20
N PHE A 455 -17.45 -8.32 1.13
CA PHE A 455 -16.47 -8.95 0.26
C PHE A 455 -16.03 -7.91 -0.78
N ARG A 456 -14.76 -7.50 -0.75
CA ARG A 456 -14.22 -6.47 -1.67
C ARG A 456 -13.35 -7.16 -2.71
N ILE A 457 -13.72 -6.99 -3.98
CA ILE A 457 -12.82 -7.16 -5.12
C ILE A 457 -12.54 -5.76 -5.65
N ASP A 458 -11.29 -5.33 -5.63
CA ASP A 458 -10.89 -4.04 -6.18
C ASP A 458 -10.46 -4.25 -7.64
N LEU A 459 -11.21 -3.67 -8.56
CA LEU A 459 -11.06 -3.91 -9.99
C LEU A 459 -10.33 -2.79 -10.72
N ASP A 460 -10.06 -1.63 -10.12
CA ASP A 460 -9.46 -0.43 -10.77
C ASP A 460 -9.79 -0.27 -12.28
N ARG A 461 -8.92 -0.76 -13.19
CA ARG A 461 -9.10 -0.80 -14.66
C ARG A 461 -9.12 -2.21 -15.26
N SER A 462 -9.63 -3.15 -14.51
CA SER A 462 -9.65 -4.58 -14.77
C SER A 462 -11.06 -5.13 -14.62
N GLY A 463 -11.23 -6.40 -14.96
CA GLY A 463 -12.53 -7.07 -14.94
C GLY A 463 -12.47 -8.44 -14.28
N ILE A 464 -13.64 -8.95 -13.91
CA ILE A 464 -13.86 -10.35 -13.54
C ILE A 464 -14.44 -11.03 -14.76
N ASP A 465 -13.71 -12.02 -15.28
CA ASP A 465 -14.08 -12.79 -16.45
C ASP A 465 -14.60 -14.17 -16.03
N PHE A 466 -15.79 -14.52 -16.50
CA PHE A 466 -16.38 -15.84 -16.33
C PHE A 466 -16.30 -16.56 -17.67
N TYR A 467 -15.55 -17.66 -17.70
CA TYR A 467 -15.39 -18.50 -18.88
C TYR A 467 -16.37 -19.68 -18.84
N SER A 468 -16.75 -20.18 -20.02
CA SER A 468 -17.49 -21.43 -20.18
C SER A 468 -16.60 -22.62 -19.82
N GLU A 469 -17.21 -23.81 -19.68
CA GLU A 469 -16.46 -25.08 -19.60
C GLU A 469 -15.55 -25.32 -20.83
N THR A 470 -15.83 -24.64 -21.94
CA THR A 470 -15.04 -24.67 -23.17
C THR A 470 -13.95 -23.58 -23.24
N GLY A 471 -13.79 -22.78 -22.18
CA GLY A 471 -12.76 -21.73 -22.08
C GLY A 471 -13.06 -20.44 -22.85
N LYS A 472 -14.30 -20.22 -23.29
CA LYS A 472 -14.72 -18.96 -23.95
C LYS A 472 -15.25 -17.97 -22.93
N LEU A 473 -14.92 -16.69 -23.05
CA LEU A 473 -15.48 -15.64 -22.18
C LEU A 473 -17.00 -15.54 -22.38
N VAL A 474 -17.77 -15.66 -21.29
CA VAL A 474 -19.25 -15.61 -21.31
C VAL A 474 -19.77 -14.34 -20.66
N THR A 475 -19.22 -13.99 -19.50
CA THR A 475 -19.67 -12.82 -18.73
C THR A 475 -18.45 -12.06 -18.22
N GLN A 476 -18.51 -10.74 -18.27
CA GLN A 476 -17.50 -9.86 -17.69
C GLN A 476 -18.15 -8.80 -16.80
N ILE A 477 -17.57 -8.58 -15.62
CA ILE A 477 -17.88 -7.43 -14.76
C ILE A 477 -16.66 -6.51 -14.79
N ALA A 478 -16.79 -5.31 -15.36
CA ALA A 478 -15.67 -4.39 -15.52
C ALA A 478 -16.04 -2.95 -15.16
N GLN A 479 -15.02 -2.17 -14.78
CA GLN A 479 -15.13 -0.72 -14.57
C GLN A 479 -14.46 0.05 -15.71
N ALA A 480 -15.11 1.11 -16.19
CA ALA A 480 -14.57 2.01 -17.18
C ALA A 480 -14.71 3.47 -16.75
N LYS A 481 -13.69 4.28 -17.03
CA LYS A 481 -13.76 5.74 -16.94
C LYS A 481 -14.19 6.31 -18.28
N THR A 482 -15.36 6.94 -18.30
CA THR A 482 -15.82 7.70 -19.46
C THR A 482 -15.55 9.18 -19.24
N ARG A 483 -15.04 9.87 -20.27
CA ARG A 483 -14.98 11.33 -20.28
C ARG A 483 -16.29 11.87 -20.81
N GLN A 484 -16.91 12.74 -20.05
CA GLN A 484 -18.06 13.51 -20.52
C GLN A 484 -17.60 14.68 -21.39
N ALA A 485 -18.53 15.22 -22.18
CA ALA A 485 -18.26 16.33 -23.10
C ALA A 485 -17.82 17.61 -22.38
N ASP A 486 -18.16 17.75 -21.09
CA ASP A 486 -17.76 18.87 -20.23
C ASP A 486 -16.37 18.69 -19.59
N GLY A 487 -15.67 17.59 -19.90
CA GLY A 487 -14.35 17.27 -19.36
C GLY A 487 -14.35 16.53 -18.02
N SER A 488 -15.52 16.30 -17.41
CA SER A 488 -15.64 15.48 -16.20
C SER A 488 -15.45 13.99 -16.50
N SER A 489 -15.03 13.20 -15.51
CA SER A 489 -14.91 11.74 -15.62
C SER A 489 -16.00 11.06 -14.82
N ALA A 490 -16.73 10.13 -15.44
CA ALA A 490 -17.66 9.24 -14.75
C ALA A 490 -17.09 7.81 -14.73
N GLU A 491 -17.13 7.18 -13.57
CA GLU A 491 -16.86 5.75 -13.42
C GLU A 491 -18.17 4.98 -13.65
N ILE A 492 -18.14 4.03 -14.58
CA ILE A 492 -19.28 3.19 -14.91
C ILE A 492 -18.86 1.74 -14.66
N THR A 493 -19.68 1.01 -13.90
CA THR A 493 -19.61 -0.45 -13.82
C THR A 493 -20.62 -1.02 -14.79
N TYR A 494 -20.19 -1.91 -15.68
CA TYR A 494 -21.10 -2.61 -16.60
C TYR A 494 -20.94 -4.12 -16.48
N PHE A 495 -22.04 -4.82 -16.75
CA PHE A 495 -22.12 -6.28 -16.83
C PHE A 495 -22.24 -6.62 -18.31
N GLY A 496 -21.16 -7.10 -18.92
CA GLY A 496 -21.14 -7.56 -20.30
C GLY A 496 -21.45 -9.05 -20.38
N VAL A 497 -22.27 -9.45 -21.35
CA VAL A 497 -22.51 -10.86 -21.69
C VAL A 497 -22.14 -11.05 -23.16
N SER A 498 -21.22 -11.96 -23.44
CA SER A 498 -20.78 -12.33 -24.79
C SER A 498 -21.36 -13.69 -25.19
N GLU A 499 -21.66 -13.84 -26.48
CA GLU A 499 -22.24 -15.07 -27.02
C GLU A 499 -21.31 -16.27 -26.81
N ALA A 500 -21.82 -17.31 -26.13
CA ALA A 500 -21.15 -18.58 -25.97
C ALA A 500 -22.03 -19.69 -26.56
N GLU A 501 -21.52 -20.33 -27.61
CA GLU A 501 -22.07 -21.48 -28.36
C GLU A 501 -23.53 -21.85 -28.05
N GLY A 502 -24.46 -21.04 -28.57
CA GLY A 502 -25.89 -21.23 -28.36
C GLY A 502 -26.66 -19.97 -28.72
N VAL A 503 -27.79 -20.14 -29.40
CA VAL A 503 -28.58 -19.07 -30.07
C VAL A 503 -29.27 -18.09 -29.08
N ALA A 504 -28.93 -18.14 -27.79
CA ALA A 504 -29.48 -17.25 -26.77
C ALA A 504 -28.45 -16.97 -25.67
N THR A 505 -28.12 -15.70 -25.48
CA THR A 505 -27.35 -15.20 -24.33
C THR A 505 -28.15 -14.07 -23.68
N GLY A 506 -28.20 -14.03 -22.34
CA GLY A 506 -29.05 -13.08 -21.63
C GLY A 506 -28.57 -12.76 -20.23
N LEU A 507 -28.71 -11.50 -19.83
CA LEU A 507 -28.51 -11.04 -18.46
C LEU A 507 -29.88 -10.88 -17.79
N ALA A 508 -30.19 -11.75 -16.83
CA ALA A 508 -31.49 -11.72 -16.13
C ALA A 508 -31.39 -10.97 -14.79
N PHE A 509 -32.23 -9.94 -14.63
CA PHE A 509 -32.45 -9.28 -13.33
C PHE A 509 -33.87 -9.62 -12.88
N GLY A 510 -34.01 -10.30 -11.74
CA GLY A 510 -35.32 -10.78 -11.30
C GLY A 510 -35.39 -11.21 -9.85
N LYS A 511 -36.61 -11.20 -9.29
CA LYS A 511 -36.89 -11.77 -7.97
C LYS A 511 -37.27 -13.23 -8.14
N ARG A 512 -36.61 -14.12 -7.40
CA ARG A 512 -37.02 -15.53 -7.32
C ARG A 512 -38.25 -15.63 -6.41
N ALA A 513 -39.36 -16.12 -6.95
CA ALA A 513 -40.54 -16.39 -6.15
C ALA A 513 -40.33 -17.65 -5.29
N ALA A 514 -41.14 -17.80 -4.23
CA ALA A 514 -41.05 -18.93 -3.31
C ALA A 514 -41.33 -20.29 -3.98
N ASP A 515 -42.03 -20.27 -5.12
CA ASP A 515 -42.32 -21.45 -5.96
C ASP A 515 -41.19 -21.78 -6.96
N GLY A 516 -40.09 -21.00 -6.94
CA GLY A 516 -38.94 -21.20 -7.81
C GLY A 516 -39.05 -20.55 -9.19
N SER A 517 -40.16 -19.88 -9.51
CA SER A 517 -40.30 -19.11 -10.75
C SER A 517 -39.46 -17.83 -10.73
N PHE A 518 -39.06 -17.37 -11.93
CA PHE A 518 -38.26 -16.16 -12.14
C PHE A 518 -39.07 -15.12 -12.90
N GLY A 519 -39.32 -13.96 -12.27
CA GLY A 519 -39.84 -12.78 -12.95
C GLY A 519 -38.71 -11.81 -13.28
N ASN A 520 -38.54 -11.45 -14.56
CA ASN A 520 -37.52 -10.51 -14.99
C ASN A 520 -38.07 -9.07 -14.92
N SER A 521 -37.45 -8.19 -14.15
CA SER A 521 -37.83 -6.78 -14.03
C SER A 521 -36.59 -5.90 -13.86
N ILE A 522 -36.41 -4.91 -14.73
CA ILE A 522 -35.45 -3.81 -14.50
C ILE A 522 -36.22 -2.71 -13.76
N TYR A 523 -35.93 -2.51 -12.47
CA TYR A 523 -36.53 -1.47 -11.63
C TYR A 523 -35.53 -0.33 -11.44
N ILE A 524 -35.85 0.86 -11.96
CA ILE A 524 -35.01 2.07 -11.82
C ILE A 524 -35.77 3.06 -10.95
N GLU A 525 -35.36 3.16 -9.68
CA GLU A 525 -35.82 4.21 -8.78
C GLU A 525 -34.74 5.27 -8.68
N SER A 526 -34.89 6.34 -9.45
CA SER A 526 -33.97 7.48 -9.43
C SER A 526 -34.74 8.79 -9.67
N ARG A 527 -34.24 9.89 -9.09
CA ARG A 527 -34.75 11.24 -9.36
C ARG A 527 -34.58 11.63 -10.85
N TYR A 528 -33.60 11.04 -11.53
CA TYR A 528 -33.37 11.09 -12.97
C TYR A 528 -32.85 9.72 -13.44
N GLY A 529 -33.49 9.07 -14.41
CA GLY A 529 -33.06 7.78 -14.92
C GLY A 529 -33.60 7.52 -16.32
N ASP A 530 -32.71 7.20 -17.25
CA ASP A 530 -33.04 6.87 -18.63
C ASP A 530 -32.70 5.41 -18.90
N VAL A 531 -33.59 4.68 -19.58
CA VAL A 531 -33.25 3.39 -20.22
C VAL A 531 -32.99 3.66 -21.69
N TYR A 532 -31.72 3.71 -22.08
CA TYR A 532 -31.32 3.98 -23.46
C TYR A 532 -30.93 2.66 -24.16
N MET A 533 -31.70 2.25 -25.17
CA MET A 533 -31.32 1.16 -26.07
C MET A 533 -30.89 1.76 -27.40
N ARG A 534 -29.58 1.72 -27.70
CA ARG A 534 -29.10 1.99 -29.08
C ARG A 534 -29.26 0.71 -29.91
N PRO A 535 -29.44 0.82 -31.25
CA PRO A 535 -29.70 -0.35 -32.08
C PRO A 535 -28.72 -1.51 -31.83
N PRO A 536 -29.19 -2.78 -31.87
CA PRO A 536 -30.47 -3.20 -32.43
C PRO A 536 -31.55 -3.48 -31.36
N THR A 537 -32.77 -3.06 -31.70
CA THR A 537 -34.12 -3.51 -31.26
C THR A 537 -34.25 -4.45 -30.05
N LEU A 538 -35.19 -4.11 -29.13
CA LEU A 538 -35.74 -5.04 -28.15
C LEU A 538 -36.43 -6.22 -28.85
N TYR A 539 -35.83 -7.40 -28.78
CA TYR A 539 -36.35 -8.64 -29.39
C TYR A 539 -37.00 -9.50 -28.29
N ILE A 540 -38.34 -9.57 -28.27
CA ILE A 540 -39.10 -10.40 -27.33
C ILE A 540 -39.69 -11.58 -28.11
N ILE A 541 -39.25 -12.80 -27.82
CA ILE A 541 -39.82 -14.03 -28.38
C ILE A 541 -40.74 -14.63 -27.31
N PRO A 542 -42.06 -14.39 -27.34
CA PRO A 542 -42.99 -15.18 -26.53
C PRO A 542 -42.96 -16.64 -26.97
N SER A 543 -42.97 -17.57 -26.04
CA SER A 543 -43.27 -18.96 -26.35
C SER A 543 -44.75 -19.19 -26.68
N GLU A 544 -45.64 -18.23 -26.37
CA GLU A 544 -47.08 -18.33 -26.64
C GLU A 544 -47.73 -17.01 -27.10
N LYS A 545 -48.04 -16.08 -26.19
CA LYS A 545 -48.62 -14.75 -26.51
C LYS A 545 -47.87 -13.64 -25.77
N VAL A 546 -47.34 -12.67 -26.50
CA VAL A 546 -46.88 -11.39 -25.91
C VAL A 546 -47.98 -10.36 -26.08
N ARG A 547 -48.34 -9.73 -24.96
CA ARG A 547 -49.04 -8.45 -24.94
C ARG A 547 -48.02 -7.40 -24.54
N VAL A 548 -47.54 -6.61 -25.50
CA VAL A 548 -46.79 -5.38 -25.19
C VAL A 548 -47.83 -4.30 -24.91
N GLU A 549 -48.07 -4.01 -23.64
CA GLU A 549 -48.95 -2.92 -23.23
C GLU A 549 -48.11 -1.76 -22.71
N ALA A 550 -47.79 -0.82 -23.61
CA ALA A 550 -47.18 0.45 -23.22
C ALA A 550 -48.29 1.39 -22.74
N ARG A 551 -48.59 1.36 -21.43
CA ARG A 551 -49.54 2.29 -20.82
C ARG A 551 -48.78 3.43 -20.17
N THR A 552 -48.90 4.63 -20.73
CA THR A 552 -48.47 5.86 -20.04
C THR A 552 -49.72 6.56 -19.54
N GLU A 553 -49.94 6.55 -18.23
CA GLU A 553 -50.99 7.36 -17.59
C GLU A 553 -50.41 8.71 -17.19
N PHE A 554 -50.87 9.76 -17.87
CA PHE A 554 -50.54 11.12 -17.48
C PHE A 554 -51.60 11.61 -16.49
N HIS A 555 -51.21 11.75 -15.22
CA HIS A 555 -52.09 12.29 -14.19
C HIS A 555 -52.25 13.83 -14.26
N HIS A 556 -51.57 14.48 -15.21
CA HIS A 556 -51.67 15.90 -15.51
C HIS A 556 -51.75 16.11 -17.03
N PRO A 557 -52.29 17.24 -17.53
CA PRO A 557 -52.36 17.52 -18.96
C PRO A 557 -50.98 17.45 -19.63
N VAL A 558 -50.86 16.62 -20.67
CA VAL A 558 -49.66 16.61 -21.52
C VAL A 558 -49.76 17.79 -22.47
N ARG A 559 -48.92 18.81 -22.25
CA ARG A 559 -48.70 19.86 -23.23
C ARG A 559 -47.56 19.45 -24.15
N PHE A 560 -47.89 19.24 -25.41
CA PHE A 560 -46.91 19.26 -26.49
C PHE A 560 -46.66 20.74 -26.82
N ASP A 561 -45.72 21.35 -26.12
CA ASP A 561 -45.26 22.69 -26.49
C ASP A 561 -44.66 22.63 -27.90
N ALA A 562 -44.67 23.73 -28.64
CA ALA A 562 -44.30 23.83 -30.06
C ALA A 562 -42.80 23.56 -30.35
N SER A 563 -42.16 22.69 -29.58
CA SER A 563 -40.90 22.06 -29.88
C SER A 563 -41.13 20.97 -30.95
N PRO A 564 -40.38 20.99 -32.07
CA PRO A 564 -40.44 19.94 -33.10
C PRO A 564 -39.98 18.55 -32.61
N LEU A 565 -39.64 18.41 -31.33
CA LEU A 565 -39.13 17.18 -30.71
C LEU A 565 -40.18 16.44 -29.86
N SER A 566 -41.34 17.03 -29.59
CA SER A 566 -42.41 16.35 -28.85
C SER A 566 -43.29 15.56 -29.82
N ARG A 567 -42.89 14.32 -30.12
CA ARG A 567 -43.65 13.39 -30.98
C ARG A 567 -43.66 11.97 -30.40
N ILE A 568 -44.76 11.25 -30.61
CA ILE A 568 -44.83 9.80 -30.38
C ILE A 568 -44.75 9.16 -31.77
N GLU A 569 -43.64 8.49 -32.08
CA GLU A 569 -43.44 7.78 -33.34
C GLU A 569 -43.33 6.27 -33.06
N GLY A 570 -44.11 5.47 -33.80
CA GLY A 570 -43.91 4.03 -33.93
C GLY A 570 -43.84 3.68 -35.41
N ALA A 571 -42.76 3.05 -35.86
CA ALA A 571 -42.61 2.56 -37.23
C ALA A 571 -42.50 1.04 -37.21
N MET A 572 -43.33 0.36 -37.99
CA MET A 572 -43.33 -1.09 -38.19
C MET A 572 -42.80 -1.39 -39.60
N ARG A 573 -41.77 -2.23 -39.74
CA ARG A 573 -41.13 -2.61 -41.02
C ARG A 573 -40.81 -4.11 -41.09
N GLY A 574 -41.17 -4.75 -42.20
CA GLY A 574 -41.13 -6.20 -42.41
C GLY A 574 -41.82 -6.51 -43.74
N GLU A 575 -41.45 -7.64 -44.35
CA GLU A 575 -41.73 -7.93 -45.75
C GLU A 575 -43.20 -8.31 -46.01
N GLU A 576 -43.92 -8.77 -44.97
CA GLU A 576 -45.38 -8.80 -44.90
C GLU A 576 -45.85 -8.43 -43.48
N TRP A 577 -46.89 -7.62 -43.38
CA TRP A 577 -47.59 -7.33 -42.12
C TRP A 577 -49.07 -7.60 -42.34
N THR A 578 -49.67 -8.41 -41.46
CA THR A 578 -51.11 -8.64 -41.46
C THR A 578 -51.65 -8.19 -40.12
N ILE A 579 -52.52 -7.18 -40.12
CA ILE A 579 -53.35 -6.89 -38.95
C ILE A 579 -54.44 -7.97 -38.95
N VAL A 580 -54.21 -9.04 -38.19
CA VAL A 580 -55.19 -10.12 -38.06
C VAL A 580 -56.28 -9.63 -37.10
N PRO A 581 -57.54 -9.51 -37.55
CA PRO A 581 -58.63 -9.23 -36.64
C PRO A 581 -58.76 -10.38 -35.65
N GLY A 582 -59.04 -10.09 -34.38
CA GLY A 582 -59.39 -11.14 -33.42
C GLY A 582 -60.61 -11.93 -33.90
N GLU A 583 -60.68 -13.22 -33.56
CA GLU A 583 -61.81 -14.08 -33.91
C GLU A 583 -63.13 -13.44 -33.44
N GLY A 584 -63.92 -13.01 -34.43
CA GLY A 584 -65.14 -12.22 -34.27
C GLY A 584 -65.24 -11.06 -35.26
N ASP A 585 -64.09 -10.54 -35.72
CA ASP A 585 -64.04 -9.30 -36.50
C ASP A 585 -63.71 -9.55 -37.98
N ARG A 586 -64.50 -8.97 -38.90
CA ARG A 586 -64.35 -9.12 -40.36
C ARG A 586 -63.26 -8.20 -40.93
N GLY A 587 -61.99 -8.55 -40.75
CA GLY A 587 -60.95 -8.29 -41.76
C GLY A 587 -60.30 -6.90 -41.90
N GLY A 588 -60.33 -5.99 -40.91
CA GLY A 588 -59.62 -4.69 -41.00
C GLY A 588 -59.25 -4.04 -39.65
N ALA A 589 -58.24 -3.15 -39.65
CA ALA A 589 -57.72 -2.44 -38.47
C ALA A 589 -58.68 -1.33 -37.98
N ALA A 590 -58.99 -1.27 -36.68
CA ALA A 590 -59.89 -0.26 -36.10
C ALA A 590 -59.22 0.56 -34.98
N ILE A 591 -59.27 1.90 -35.10
CA ILE A 591 -58.91 2.86 -34.04
C ILE A 591 -60.22 3.42 -33.48
N ARG A 592 -60.52 3.20 -32.20
CA ARG A 592 -61.76 3.67 -31.55
C ARG A 592 -61.46 4.73 -30.49
N PRO A 593 -62.02 5.96 -30.58
CA PRO A 593 -61.97 6.90 -29.48
C PRO A 593 -62.91 6.43 -28.35
N TRP A 594 -62.38 6.36 -27.14
CA TRP A 594 -63.12 5.92 -25.95
C TRP A 594 -63.91 7.08 -25.35
N THR A 595 -65.24 6.95 -25.26
CA THR A 595 -66.01 7.67 -24.24
C THR A 595 -66.93 6.68 -23.54
N SER A 596 -66.65 6.47 -22.26
CA SER A 596 -67.49 5.74 -21.31
C SER A 596 -68.70 6.57 -20.91
N GLY A 597 -69.89 5.97 -20.95
CA GLY A 597 -71.10 6.50 -20.33
C GLY A 597 -72.29 5.58 -20.60
N ASN A 598 -72.65 4.75 -19.61
CA ASN A 598 -73.74 3.77 -19.70
C ASN A 598 -75.12 4.43 -19.83
N GLY A 599 -75.87 4.03 -20.85
CA GLY A 599 -77.32 4.23 -20.96
C GLY A 599 -78.04 2.87 -20.89
N SER A 600 -79.01 2.79 -20.00
CA SER A 600 -79.84 1.63 -19.67
C SER A 600 -80.62 1.07 -20.87
N LEU A 601 -80.85 -0.26 -20.86
CA LEU A 601 -81.69 -1.07 -21.75
C LEU A 601 -81.03 -1.48 -23.07
N GLY A 602 -80.54 -2.73 -23.08
CA GLY A 602 -79.70 -3.27 -24.12
C GLY A 602 -80.39 -3.47 -25.47
N THR A 603 -79.67 -3.10 -26.53
CA THR A 603 -79.35 -3.94 -27.71
C THR A 603 -78.60 -3.05 -28.70
N ALA A 604 -77.29 -2.89 -28.51
CA ALA A 604 -76.45 -2.30 -29.54
C ALA A 604 -76.27 -3.30 -30.68
N THR A 605 -77.15 -3.22 -31.67
CA THR A 605 -76.93 -3.79 -32.99
C THR A 605 -75.74 -3.05 -33.62
N HIS A 606 -74.60 -3.73 -33.71
CA HIS A 606 -73.44 -3.24 -34.45
C HIS A 606 -73.81 -3.16 -35.94
N ARG A 607 -73.97 -1.96 -36.48
CA ARG A 607 -73.79 -1.73 -37.92
C ARG A 607 -72.39 -1.14 -38.11
N TRP A 608 -71.52 -1.99 -38.63
CA TRP A 608 -70.20 -1.65 -39.12
C TRP A 608 -70.31 -0.62 -40.24
N GLN A 609 -69.64 0.53 -40.10
CA GLN A 609 -69.20 1.36 -41.22
C GLN A 609 -67.75 1.71 -40.95
N GLU A 610 -66.86 1.22 -41.81
CA GLU A 610 -65.45 1.59 -41.84
C GLU A 610 -65.32 3.06 -42.29
N ALA A 611 -64.36 3.78 -41.72
CA ALA A 611 -63.99 5.13 -42.14
C ALA A 611 -62.48 5.18 -42.43
N TRP A 612 -62.13 5.63 -43.65
CA TRP A 612 -60.79 6.07 -44.02
C TRP A 612 -60.76 7.60 -43.98
N ILE A 613 -59.72 8.19 -43.37
CA ILE A 613 -59.61 9.65 -43.21
C ILE A 613 -59.36 10.29 -44.59
N GLY A 614 -60.36 11.05 -45.05
CA GLY A 614 -60.37 11.76 -46.33
C GLY A 614 -60.12 13.27 -46.25
N TRP A 615 -59.97 13.91 -45.08
CA TRP A 615 -59.80 15.38 -44.99
C TRP A 615 -59.09 15.78 -43.68
N ILE A 616 -58.09 16.68 -43.74
CA ILE A 616 -57.62 17.50 -42.60
C ILE A 616 -57.76 18.97 -43.01
N ASN A 617 -58.42 19.77 -42.17
CA ASN A 617 -58.54 21.22 -42.31
C ASN A 617 -59.13 21.75 -43.63
N GLY A 618 -60.18 21.08 -44.15
CA GLY A 618 -60.97 21.63 -45.26
C GLY A 618 -60.29 21.58 -46.64
N GLN A 619 -59.25 20.76 -46.81
CA GLN A 619 -58.70 20.35 -48.10
C GLN A 619 -58.84 18.84 -48.32
N ASP A 620 -59.31 18.45 -49.51
CA ASP A 620 -59.44 17.05 -49.96
C ASP A 620 -58.05 16.54 -50.33
N ILE A 621 -57.63 15.42 -49.76
CA ILE A 621 -56.37 14.74 -50.13
C ILE A 621 -56.58 13.61 -51.17
N GLY A 622 -57.72 13.59 -51.86
CA GLY A 622 -57.75 13.31 -53.30
C GLY A 622 -57.29 11.92 -53.77
N LEU A 623 -57.73 10.85 -53.12
CA LEU A 623 -57.62 9.48 -53.66
C LEU A 623 -59.01 8.81 -53.79
N LYS A 624 -59.56 8.77 -55.02
CA LYS A 624 -60.63 7.86 -55.43
C LYS A 624 -60.29 7.28 -56.79
N PHE A 625 -60.13 5.96 -56.86
CA PHE A 625 -60.13 5.23 -58.14
C PHE A 625 -61.51 4.62 -58.36
N GLN A 626 -62.23 5.10 -59.38
CA GLN A 626 -63.23 4.33 -60.11
C GLN A 626 -62.69 4.16 -61.53
N ALA A 627 -62.67 2.95 -62.06
CA ALA A 627 -62.34 2.74 -63.46
C ALA A 627 -63.45 3.35 -64.33
N ILE A 628 -63.06 4.30 -65.18
CA ILE A 628 -63.92 4.94 -66.20
C ILE A 628 -63.55 4.33 -67.55
N SER A 629 -64.49 4.26 -68.49
CA SER A 629 -64.23 3.70 -69.82
C SER A 629 -63.26 4.59 -70.62
N ASP A 630 -62.50 4.02 -71.56
CA ASP A 630 -61.62 4.79 -72.46
C ASP A 630 -62.36 5.92 -73.22
N ALA A 631 -63.67 5.78 -73.43
CA ALA A 631 -64.51 6.80 -74.05
C ALA A 631 -64.73 8.02 -73.12
N ASP A 632 -64.97 7.78 -71.83
CA ASP A 632 -65.12 8.83 -70.82
C ASP A 632 -63.78 9.51 -70.51
N PHE A 633 -62.67 8.75 -70.57
CA PHE A 633 -61.31 9.27 -70.49
C PHE A 633 -61.00 10.23 -71.65
N LYS A 634 -61.31 9.86 -72.90
CA LYS A 634 -61.12 10.74 -74.07
C LYS A 634 -61.99 11.98 -74.05
N ALA A 635 -63.23 11.89 -73.56
CA ALA A 635 -64.12 13.05 -73.40
C ALA A 635 -63.63 14.03 -72.30
N GLY A 636 -63.04 13.49 -71.22
CA GLY A 636 -62.37 14.28 -70.18
C GLY A 636 -61.10 14.97 -70.67
N GLU A 637 -60.25 14.27 -71.44
CA GLU A 637 -59.08 14.85 -72.11
C GLU A 637 -59.47 16.03 -73.02
N ALA A 638 -60.50 15.87 -73.86
CA ALA A 638 -60.98 16.92 -74.75
C ALA A 638 -61.51 18.17 -74.01
N ARG A 639 -62.21 17.99 -72.88
CA ARG A 639 -62.64 19.11 -72.02
C ARG A 639 -61.47 19.84 -71.37
N ARG A 640 -60.47 19.11 -70.86
CA ARG A 640 -59.27 19.73 -70.27
C ARG A 640 -58.46 20.53 -71.29
N VAL A 641 -58.37 20.08 -72.54
CA VAL A 641 -57.70 20.84 -73.62
C VAL A 641 -58.49 22.10 -73.97
N ALA A 642 -59.83 22.05 -73.99
CA ALA A 642 -60.68 23.21 -74.22
C ALA A 642 -60.62 24.24 -73.06
N ASP A 643 -60.62 23.79 -71.80
CA ASP A 643 -60.49 24.66 -70.62
C ASP A 643 -59.07 25.26 -70.50
N TRP A 644 -58.03 24.53 -70.90
CA TRP A 644 -56.66 25.04 -70.97
C TRP A 644 -56.49 26.14 -72.04
N ALA A 645 -57.12 25.98 -73.22
CA ALA A 645 -57.09 26.99 -74.26
C ALA A 645 -57.91 28.25 -73.91
N SER A 646 -59.07 28.09 -73.25
CA SER A 646 -59.91 29.22 -72.82
C SER A 646 -59.22 30.10 -71.78
N GLY A 647 -58.49 29.49 -70.82
CA GLY A 647 -57.66 30.23 -69.86
C GLY A 647 -56.53 31.04 -70.49
N ARG A 648 -55.96 30.56 -71.61
CA ARG A 648 -54.93 31.29 -72.39
C ARG A 648 -55.51 32.47 -73.17
N VAL A 649 -56.75 32.38 -73.66
CA VAL A 649 -57.45 33.53 -74.30
C VAL A 649 -57.69 34.65 -73.29
N GLU A 650 -58.01 34.32 -72.03
CA GLU A 650 -58.16 35.32 -70.97
C GLU A 650 -56.83 36.02 -70.64
N GLU A 651 -55.71 35.29 -70.67
CA GLU A 651 -54.36 35.85 -70.47
C GLU A 651 -53.91 36.72 -71.65
N VAL A 652 -54.19 36.30 -72.89
CA VAL A 652 -53.98 37.11 -74.11
C VAL A 652 -54.83 38.39 -74.08
N ASN A 653 -56.08 38.32 -73.62
CA ASN A 653 -56.91 39.51 -73.42
C ASN A 653 -56.33 40.45 -72.36
N LYS A 654 -55.79 39.93 -71.24
CA LYS A 654 -55.08 40.75 -70.24
C LYS A 654 -53.84 41.43 -70.83
N ILE A 655 -53.08 40.73 -71.68
CA ILE A 655 -51.93 41.29 -72.39
C ILE A 655 -52.36 42.35 -73.42
N ALA A 656 -53.44 42.12 -74.18
CA ALA A 656 -53.98 43.09 -75.12
C ALA A 656 -54.48 44.37 -74.43
N VAL A 657 -55.15 44.24 -73.27
CA VAL A 657 -55.56 45.36 -72.42
C VAL A 657 -54.34 46.10 -71.87
N ASN A 658 -53.29 45.39 -71.43
CA ASN A 658 -52.05 46.01 -70.97
C ASN A 658 -51.26 46.69 -72.10
N ALA A 659 -51.27 46.13 -73.32
CA ALA A 659 -50.68 46.75 -74.51
C ALA A 659 -51.46 48.00 -74.95
N ALA A 660 -52.79 47.99 -74.89
CA ALA A 660 -53.62 49.18 -75.12
C ALA A 660 -53.36 50.28 -74.05
N ASN A 661 -53.16 49.88 -72.78
CA ASN A 661 -52.76 50.80 -71.71
C ASN A 661 -51.32 51.35 -71.89
N ALA A 662 -50.43 50.61 -72.54
CA ALA A 662 -49.07 51.07 -72.88
C ALA A 662 -49.05 52.06 -74.06
N VAL A 663 -49.90 51.86 -75.09
CA VAL A 663 -50.05 52.79 -76.24
C VAL A 663 -50.72 54.13 -75.83
N SER A 664 -51.40 54.19 -74.68
CA SER A 664 -51.93 55.44 -74.10
C SER A 664 -50.95 56.20 -73.18
N GLY A 665 -49.66 55.86 -73.20
CA GLY A 665 -48.57 56.71 -72.71
C GLY A 665 -48.16 56.55 -71.23
N LYS A 666 -48.42 55.40 -70.60
CA LYS A 666 -48.16 55.20 -69.15
C LYS A 666 -47.25 54.02 -68.75
N ALA A 667 -46.54 53.35 -69.66
CA ALA A 667 -45.60 52.28 -69.27
C ALA A 667 -44.36 52.17 -70.19
N ASP A 668 -43.22 51.83 -69.57
CA ASP A 668 -41.87 51.71 -70.14
C ASP A 668 -41.75 50.52 -71.12
N ALA A 669 -41.19 50.76 -72.31
CA ALA A 669 -41.05 49.79 -73.40
C ALA A 669 -40.11 48.61 -73.04
N SER A 670 -39.26 48.77 -72.02
CA SER A 670 -38.34 47.74 -71.54
C SER A 670 -39.07 46.47 -71.03
N ALA A 671 -40.28 46.61 -70.47
CA ALA A 671 -41.09 45.50 -69.96
C ALA A 671 -41.66 44.58 -71.05
N LEU A 672 -41.87 45.11 -72.27
CA LEU A 672 -42.40 44.36 -73.41
C LEU A 672 -41.41 43.33 -73.96
N GLY A 673 -40.12 43.67 -74.01
CA GLY A 673 -39.08 42.74 -74.48
C GLY A 673 -38.98 41.46 -73.63
N TRP A 674 -39.07 41.60 -72.31
CA TRP A 674 -39.05 40.47 -71.38
C TRP A 674 -40.25 39.54 -71.52
N GLN A 675 -41.44 40.09 -71.83
CA GLN A 675 -42.64 39.28 -72.01
C GLN A 675 -42.62 38.50 -73.32
N ILE A 676 -42.12 39.08 -74.41
CA ILE A 676 -41.97 38.41 -75.71
C ILE A 676 -40.96 37.25 -75.60
N ALA A 677 -39.80 37.47 -74.97
CA ALA A 677 -38.81 36.41 -74.76
C ALA A 677 -39.35 35.22 -73.95
N ARG A 678 -40.26 35.47 -73.00
CA ARG A 678 -40.91 34.43 -72.18
C ARG A 678 -41.91 33.59 -73.00
N ILE A 679 -42.53 34.18 -74.01
CA ILE A 679 -43.44 33.51 -74.95
C ILE A 679 -42.64 32.61 -75.90
N ASP A 680 -41.54 33.09 -76.48
CA ASP A 680 -40.68 32.27 -77.35
C ASP A 680 -40.11 31.05 -76.62
N ASN A 681 -39.67 31.22 -75.36
CA ASN A 681 -39.19 30.10 -74.54
C ASN A 681 -40.30 29.07 -74.26
N ALA A 682 -41.55 29.52 -74.08
CA ALA A 682 -42.69 28.64 -73.89
C ALA A 682 -43.03 27.86 -75.19
N PHE A 683 -42.95 28.49 -76.36
CA PHE A 683 -43.14 27.80 -77.65
C PHE A 683 -42.02 26.78 -77.92
N SER A 684 -40.75 27.10 -77.65
CA SER A 684 -39.66 26.13 -77.77
C SER A 684 -39.82 24.93 -76.83
N ARG A 685 -40.39 25.12 -75.63
CA ARG A 685 -40.72 24.02 -74.70
C ARG A 685 -41.88 23.14 -75.19
N ILE A 686 -42.85 23.72 -75.90
CA ILE A 686 -43.94 22.97 -76.53
C ILE A 686 -43.41 22.15 -77.71
N GLU A 687 -42.58 22.73 -78.60
CA GLU A 687 -41.93 21.97 -79.69
C GLU A 687 -41.05 20.82 -79.16
N ALA A 688 -40.37 21.02 -78.02
CA ALA A 688 -39.57 19.97 -77.37
C ALA A 688 -40.42 18.85 -76.73
N LEU A 689 -41.67 19.14 -76.37
CA LEU A 689 -42.63 18.15 -75.86
C LEU A 689 -43.39 17.44 -76.99
N GLU A 690 -43.57 18.07 -78.15
CA GLU A 690 -44.19 17.44 -79.34
C GLU A 690 -43.23 16.51 -80.12
N ARG A 691 -41.90 16.65 -79.92
CA ARG A 691 -40.88 15.75 -80.52
C ARG A 691 -40.52 14.53 -79.64
N LYS A 692 -41.04 14.44 -78.41
CA LYS A 692 -40.89 13.29 -77.50
C LYS A 692 -42.18 12.51 -77.43
#